data_AF-A4KWG4-F1
#
_entry.id   AF-A4KWG4-F1
#
_cell.length_a   1.000
_cell.length_b   1.000
_cell.length_c   1.000
_cell.angle_alpha   90.00
_cell.angle_beta   90.00
_cell.angle_gamma   90.00
#
_symmetry.space_group_name_H-M   'P 1'
#
loop_
_entity.id
_entity.type
_entity.pdbx_description
1 polymer ?
#
loop_
_entity_poly.entity_id
_entity_poly.type
_entity_poly.pdbx_seq_one_letter_code
_entity_poly.pdbx_strand_id
1 'polypeptide(L)'
;MSQMPDVNMTRMKRQGSEDVVPCSTTQALPKLPVPPLQQTLEGYLKVVRPLVSDDEYEQTKRKVEEFGKSGGDGEMLQEKLLEYAQTKVNWVYDWWMDDMYLTARLPLVINSSPGMVFPKQIFTEPSDQLRFAARLISGIMDYKVILDARALPIDYARGQLAGQPLCMEQYYRLFSSYRVPGLTRDMLVSPDSSVMPEPEHIIVVCKNQFFVLDVIINFKRLSEADLFNQLKRIMQAATAGDRCEPVGLLTAGDRTEWAKARIKLMEDSTNRDSLDMIERCIFVLCMDEGVCCDKTDLTLACQMLHGNGSHSNTPNRWFDKTMQFIVADDGACGLVYEHSPSEGVAVVQLVEHLLNYIRVNPWNDVCQRDSPAIPHACHSSQKYGSKKMLRAQSICELPYPRRLRWKLSPEVFHYLKTSRESVDRSIANMDLHIMRYTRSGKSFPKSQNMSPDGFVQLALQLTYFKLHKRLVSTYESASTRRFQLGRVDNIRAASIEAHNWVQAMCSDTVEDYDRMELFKKALKAQRNFTLQALKGQGMDCHLLGLKEMAAMIDMPMPDIFTDEPFDLTNKFVLSTSQVPTTMDAFMCYGPVVNNGYGACYNPHDDYILFCLSSFKDCGDSDSEMFTIALRQALDDMQHLCLKVNHPPSPVMDLRKVEINGDSKMANGLDGHQLGLPMFPCGMARENNPTRKQNSRDDDDTARGPIADGAMAQT
;
A
#
# COMPACT_ATOMS: atom_id res chain seq x y z
N MET A 1 -41.49 -50.33 -31.02
CA MET A 1 -42.86 -50.17 -31.55
C MET A 1 -43.33 -48.75 -31.24
N SER A 2 -43.72 -47.99 -32.28
CA SER A 2 -44.87 -47.04 -32.30
C SER A 2 -45.03 -46.05 -31.13
N GLN A 3 -45.14 -44.72 -31.26
CA GLN A 3 -45.68 -43.86 -32.33
C GLN A 3 -45.39 -42.37 -32.00
N MET A 4 -45.41 -41.55 -33.06
CA MET A 4 -45.21 -40.08 -33.20
C MET A 4 -46.32 -39.22 -32.52
N PRO A 5 -46.54 -37.88 -32.77
CA PRO A 5 -45.81 -36.84 -33.55
C PRO A 5 -45.74 -35.40 -32.94
N ASP A 6 -44.97 -34.56 -33.64
CA ASP A 6 -45.01 -33.07 -33.66
C ASP A 6 -46.38 -32.47 -34.06
N VAL A 7 -46.64 -31.20 -33.67
CA VAL A 7 -46.90 -30.04 -34.57
C VAL A 7 -47.38 -28.78 -33.79
N ASN A 8 -46.60 -27.71 -33.94
CA ASN A 8 -46.86 -26.24 -33.96
C ASN A 8 -48.01 -25.58 -33.18
N MET A 9 -47.66 -24.49 -32.48
CA MET A 9 -48.46 -23.25 -32.53
C MET A 9 -47.61 -21.97 -32.48
N THR A 10 -47.92 -21.11 -33.44
CA THR A 10 -47.32 -19.85 -33.90
C THR A 10 -47.23 -18.76 -32.83
N ARG A 11 -46.10 -18.02 -32.74
CA ARG A 11 -46.00 -16.77 -31.95
C ARG A 11 -45.80 -15.56 -32.86
N MET A 12 -46.74 -14.62 -32.75
CA MET A 12 -46.79 -13.34 -33.47
C MET A 12 -45.56 -12.47 -33.18
N LYS A 13 -45.07 -11.82 -34.24
CA LYS A 13 -44.07 -10.75 -34.22
C LYS A 13 -44.56 -9.55 -33.41
N ARG A 14 -43.72 -9.02 -32.51
CA ARG A 14 -43.70 -7.59 -32.16
C ARG A 14 -42.36 -7.02 -32.61
N GLN A 15 -42.43 -5.99 -33.44
CA GLN A 15 -41.31 -5.17 -33.88
C GLN A 15 -40.90 -4.17 -32.79
N GLY A 16 -39.59 -3.93 -32.68
CA GLY A 16 -39.03 -2.61 -32.40
C GLY A 16 -38.69 -2.28 -30.95
N SER A 17 -37.52 -2.70 -30.50
CA SER A 17 -36.70 -1.90 -29.59
C SER A 17 -35.24 -2.04 -30.04
N GLU A 18 -34.62 -0.92 -30.39
CA GLU A 18 -33.25 -0.82 -30.89
C GLU A 18 -32.29 -1.68 -30.07
N ASP A 19 -31.55 -2.54 -30.77
CA ASP A 19 -30.46 -3.33 -30.20
C ASP A 19 -29.44 -2.37 -29.59
N VAL A 20 -29.37 -2.34 -28.26
CA VAL A 20 -28.22 -1.80 -27.55
C VAL A 20 -27.06 -2.73 -27.87
N VAL A 21 -26.26 -2.32 -28.85
CA VAL A 21 -24.96 -2.92 -29.18
C VAL A 21 -24.16 -3.05 -27.87
N PRO A 22 -23.79 -4.27 -27.44
CA PRO A 22 -22.86 -4.42 -26.34
C PRO A 22 -21.57 -3.71 -26.73
N CYS A 23 -21.07 -2.80 -25.89
CA CYS A 23 -19.83 -2.08 -26.15
C CYS A 23 -18.68 -3.08 -26.29
N SER A 24 -18.35 -3.43 -27.53
CA SER A 24 -17.18 -4.22 -27.89
C SER A 24 -15.96 -3.30 -27.90
N THR A 25 -15.37 -3.07 -26.74
CA THR A 25 -14.02 -2.47 -26.63
C THR A 25 -13.06 -3.43 -25.96
N THR A 26 -13.06 -4.69 -26.39
CA THR A 26 -12.11 -5.72 -25.94
C THR A 26 -10.93 -5.83 -26.89
N GLN A 27 -9.99 -4.88 -26.85
CA GLN A 27 -8.60 -5.30 -27.08
C GLN A 27 -8.21 -6.13 -25.86
N ALA A 28 -8.07 -7.44 -26.05
CA ALA A 28 -7.53 -8.30 -25.01
C ALA A 28 -6.16 -7.74 -24.59
N LEU A 29 -5.94 -7.56 -23.29
CA LEU A 29 -4.64 -7.13 -22.78
C LEU A 29 -3.55 -8.07 -23.30
N PRO A 30 -2.33 -7.58 -23.60
CA PRO A 30 -1.24 -8.45 -23.99
C PRO A 30 -0.86 -9.43 -22.87
N LYS A 31 -0.34 -10.61 -23.23
CA LYS A 31 0.38 -11.47 -22.26
C LYS A 31 1.67 -10.76 -21.83
N LEU A 32 2.14 -11.05 -20.61
CA LEU A 32 3.45 -10.57 -20.15
C LEU A 32 4.54 -11.13 -21.09
N PRO A 33 5.38 -10.29 -21.72
CA PRO A 33 6.45 -10.77 -22.57
C PRO A 33 7.54 -11.47 -21.74
N VAL A 34 8.31 -12.34 -22.39
CA VAL A 34 9.58 -12.85 -21.84
C VAL A 34 10.69 -11.93 -22.40
N PRO A 35 11.46 -11.22 -21.56
CA PRO A 35 12.54 -10.36 -22.04
C PRO A 35 13.63 -11.14 -22.79
N PRO A 36 14.41 -10.49 -23.67
CA PRO A 36 15.60 -11.13 -24.24
C PRO A 36 16.62 -11.46 -23.14
N LEU A 37 17.19 -12.68 -23.19
CA LEU A 37 18.16 -13.16 -22.21
C LEU A 37 19.30 -12.16 -21.97
N GLN A 38 19.98 -11.74 -23.04
CA GLN A 38 21.13 -10.84 -22.94
C GLN A 38 20.78 -9.50 -22.29
N GLN A 39 19.58 -8.96 -22.55
CA GLN A 39 19.11 -7.72 -21.92
C GLN A 39 19.01 -7.89 -20.40
N THR A 40 18.48 -9.04 -19.94
CA THR A 40 18.35 -9.37 -18.52
C THR A 40 19.72 -9.60 -17.87
N LEU A 41 20.64 -10.31 -18.53
CA LEU A 41 21.99 -10.56 -18.00
C LEU A 41 22.81 -9.27 -17.89
N GLU A 42 22.76 -8.40 -18.89
CA GLU A 42 23.39 -7.06 -18.83
C GLU A 42 22.76 -6.18 -17.75
N GLY A 43 21.43 -6.24 -17.60
CA GLY A 43 20.70 -5.53 -16.54
C GLY A 43 21.12 -6.00 -15.15
N TYR A 44 21.20 -7.32 -14.96
CA TYR A 44 21.63 -7.94 -13.71
C TYR A 44 23.03 -7.48 -13.30
N LEU A 45 24.01 -7.52 -14.22
CA LEU A 45 25.36 -7.04 -13.94
C LEU A 45 25.40 -5.55 -13.57
N LYS A 46 24.59 -4.70 -14.21
CA LYS A 46 24.50 -3.27 -13.85
C LYS A 46 24.00 -3.06 -12.42
N VAL A 47 23.10 -3.92 -11.95
CA VAL A 47 22.54 -3.85 -10.59
C VAL A 47 23.47 -4.46 -9.54
N VAL A 48 24.23 -5.50 -9.90
CA VAL A 48 25.26 -6.08 -9.02
C VAL A 48 26.40 -5.10 -8.79
N ARG A 49 26.83 -4.39 -9.85
CA ARG A 49 28.04 -3.56 -9.84
C ARG A 49 28.18 -2.59 -8.65
N PRO A 50 27.18 -1.79 -8.26
CA PRO A 50 27.31 -0.87 -7.12
C PRO A 50 27.21 -1.55 -5.74
N LEU A 51 26.99 -2.86 -5.68
CA LEU A 51 26.68 -3.58 -4.43
C LEU A 51 27.83 -4.49 -3.94
N VAL A 52 28.80 -4.79 -4.79
CA VAL A 52 29.87 -5.76 -4.52
C VAL A 52 31.25 -5.18 -4.86
N SER A 53 32.30 -5.84 -4.38
CA SER A 53 33.68 -5.50 -4.72
C SER A 53 34.02 -5.82 -6.19
N ASP A 54 35.16 -5.31 -6.66
CA ASP A 54 35.64 -5.58 -8.02
C ASP A 54 35.88 -7.08 -8.27
N ASP A 55 36.44 -7.79 -7.28
CA ASP A 55 36.72 -9.22 -7.40
C ASP A 55 35.44 -10.06 -7.46
N GLU A 56 34.46 -9.76 -6.61
CA GLU A 56 33.14 -10.42 -6.61
C GLU A 56 32.39 -10.14 -7.92
N TYR A 57 32.46 -8.90 -8.43
CA TYR A 57 31.85 -8.52 -9.69
C TYR A 57 32.44 -9.32 -10.87
N GLU A 58 33.76 -9.42 -10.95
CA GLU A 58 34.40 -10.17 -12.04
C GLU A 58 34.12 -11.68 -11.96
N GLN A 59 33.97 -12.24 -10.76
CA GLN A 59 33.51 -13.63 -10.59
C GLN A 59 32.07 -13.81 -11.07
N THR A 60 31.15 -12.94 -10.64
CA THR A 60 29.74 -12.94 -11.09
C THR A 60 29.66 -12.83 -12.60
N LYS A 61 30.42 -11.90 -13.18
CA LYS A 61 30.46 -11.65 -14.61
C LYS A 61 30.88 -12.89 -15.41
N ARG A 62 31.90 -13.64 -14.96
CA ARG A 62 32.29 -14.90 -15.60
C ARG A 62 31.15 -15.93 -15.56
N LYS A 63 30.44 -16.05 -14.44
CA LYS A 63 29.28 -16.96 -14.32
C LYS A 63 28.14 -16.54 -15.26
N VAL A 64 27.88 -15.23 -15.35
CA VAL A 64 26.87 -14.67 -16.26
C VAL A 64 27.24 -14.90 -17.73
N GLU A 65 28.51 -14.69 -18.10
CA GLU A 65 29.03 -14.94 -19.46
C GLU A 65 28.96 -16.43 -19.82
N GLU A 66 29.32 -17.32 -18.89
CA GLU A 66 29.23 -18.77 -19.09
C GLU A 66 27.77 -19.25 -19.21
N PHE A 67 26.86 -18.70 -18.39
CA PHE A 67 25.43 -18.99 -18.45
C PHE A 67 24.80 -18.52 -19.77
N GLY A 68 25.18 -17.33 -20.24
CA GLY A 68 24.61 -16.68 -21.42
C GLY A 68 25.33 -16.95 -22.75
N LYS A 69 26.36 -17.80 -22.78
CA LYS A 69 27.07 -18.14 -24.02
C LYS A 69 26.20 -18.94 -24.99
N SER A 70 26.58 -18.96 -26.26
CA SER A 70 25.89 -19.78 -27.26
C SER A 70 25.94 -21.27 -26.90
N GLY A 71 24.77 -21.90 -26.83
CA GLY A 71 24.60 -23.28 -26.37
C GLY A 71 24.76 -23.49 -24.86
N GLY A 72 24.82 -22.41 -24.06
CA GLY A 72 24.85 -22.46 -22.61
C GLY A 72 23.46 -22.66 -21.98
N ASP A 73 23.44 -22.91 -20.67
CA ASP A 73 22.22 -23.19 -19.91
C ASP A 73 21.18 -22.06 -20.03
N GLY A 74 21.62 -20.81 -20.12
CA GLY A 74 20.73 -19.66 -20.24
C GLY A 74 19.93 -19.65 -21.55
N GLU A 75 20.53 -20.01 -22.69
CA GLU A 75 19.81 -20.10 -23.97
C GLU A 75 18.77 -21.23 -23.93
N MET A 76 19.13 -22.39 -23.37
CA MET A 76 18.22 -23.51 -23.19
C MET A 76 17.03 -23.13 -22.30
N LEU A 77 17.29 -22.52 -21.13
CA LEU A 77 16.24 -22.08 -20.21
C LEU A 77 15.36 -20.99 -20.80
N GLN A 78 15.93 -20.08 -21.58
CA GLN A 78 15.19 -19.07 -22.32
C GLN A 78 14.19 -19.71 -23.30
N GLU A 79 14.64 -20.70 -24.08
CA GLU A 79 13.76 -21.42 -25.02
C GLU A 79 12.64 -22.14 -24.29
N LYS A 80 12.95 -22.85 -23.20
CA LYS A 80 11.95 -23.53 -22.36
C LYS A 80 10.96 -22.56 -21.74
N LEU A 81 11.42 -21.41 -21.27
CA LEU A 81 10.55 -20.37 -20.72
C LEU A 81 9.62 -19.77 -21.78
N LEU A 82 10.11 -19.57 -23.01
CA LEU A 82 9.29 -19.13 -24.15
C LEU A 82 8.22 -20.17 -24.51
N GLU A 83 8.56 -21.46 -24.52
CA GLU A 83 7.59 -22.56 -24.71
C GLU A 83 6.53 -22.55 -23.60
N TYR A 84 6.96 -22.49 -22.34
CA TYR A 84 6.06 -22.44 -21.18
C TYR A 84 5.13 -21.23 -21.22
N ALA A 85 5.64 -20.06 -21.62
CA ALA A 85 4.85 -18.84 -21.72
C ALA A 85 3.73 -18.92 -22.76
N GLN A 86 3.85 -19.77 -23.78
CA GLN A 86 2.74 -20.02 -24.72
C GLN A 86 1.57 -20.75 -24.04
N THR A 87 1.86 -21.63 -23.07
CA THR A 87 0.87 -22.43 -22.34
C THR A 87 0.13 -21.68 -21.23
N LYS A 88 0.62 -20.50 -20.83
CA LYS A 88 0.09 -19.72 -19.70
C LYS A 88 -0.51 -18.39 -20.14
N VAL A 89 -1.47 -17.88 -19.37
CA VAL A 89 -2.00 -16.50 -19.52
C VAL A 89 -0.94 -15.49 -19.11
N ASN A 90 -0.29 -15.75 -17.98
CA ASN A 90 0.86 -15.03 -17.47
C ASN A 90 1.85 -16.07 -16.94
N TRP A 91 3.05 -16.09 -17.50
CA TRP A 91 4.02 -17.15 -17.28
C TRP A 91 4.69 -17.08 -15.90
N VAL A 92 4.77 -15.90 -15.28
CA VAL A 92 5.43 -15.74 -13.97
C VAL A 92 4.45 -15.77 -12.80
N TYR A 93 3.14 -15.68 -13.06
CA TYR A 93 2.16 -15.41 -12.00
C TYR A 93 2.23 -16.38 -10.82
N ASP A 94 2.21 -17.69 -11.08
CA ASP A 94 2.22 -18.70 -10.00
C ASP A 94 3.56 -18.71 -9.25
N TRP A 95 4.68 -18.61 -9.96
CA TRP A 95 6.02 -18.55 -9.36
C TRP A 95 6.22 -17.28 -8.53
N TRP A 96 5.78 -16.14 -9.04
CA TRP A 96 5.85 -14.87 -8.32
C TRP A 96 4.97 -14.87 -7.07
N MET A 97 3.77 -15.47 -7.14
CA MET A 97 2.90 -15.62 -5.98
C MET A 97 3.54 -16.48 -4.88
N ASP A 98 4.19 -17.57 -5.28
CA ASP A 98 4.88 -18.47 -4.37
C ASP A 98 6.12 -17.80 -3.74
N ASP A 99 6.98 -17.18 -4.55
CA ASP A 99 8.21 -16.50 -4.13
C ASP A 99 7.92 -15.28 -3.24
N MET A 100 7.03 -14.39 -3.66
CA MET A 100 6.76 -13.13 -2.96
C MET A 100 5.93 -13.34 -1.68
N TYR A 101 5.02 -14.33 -1.65
CA TYR A 101 4.06 -14.46 -0.56
C TYR A 101 3.90 -15.88 -0.02
N LEU A 102 3.49 -16.85 -0.85
CA LEU A 102 2.89 -18.08 -0.33
C LEU A 102 3.91 -19.02 0.33
N THR A 103 5.19 -18.93 -0.02
CA THR A 103 6.26 -19.69 0.65
C THR A 103 6.89 -18.94 1.83
N ALA A 104 6.75 -17.61 1.92
CA ALA A 104 7.28 -16.81 3.03
C ALA A 104 6.63 -17.22 4.36
N ARG A 105 7.44 -17.60 5.36
CA ARG A 105 6.96 -18.20 6.64
C ARG A 105 6.85 -17.24 7.82
N LEU A 106 7.32 -16.01 7.66
CA LEU A 106 7.14 -14.94 8.65
C LEU A 106 5.66 -14.63 8.88
N PRO A 107 5.27 -14.14 10.07
CA PRO A 107 3.89 -13.74 10.35
C PRO A 107 3.40 -12.69 9.36
N LEU A 108 2.11 -12.73 8.99
CA LEU A 108 1.54 -11.76 8.06
C LEU A 108 1.56 -10.33 8.62
N VAL A 109 1.22 -10.19 9.90
CA VAL A 109 1.26 -8.93 10.63
C VAL A 109 2.67 -8.34 10.58
N ILE A 110 2.79 -7.04 10.32
CA ILE A 110 4.06 -6.30 10.11
C ILE A 110 4.81 -6.68 8.82
N ASN A 111 5.10 -7.97 8.59
CA ASN A 111 6.04 -8.40 7.56
C ASN A 111 5.45 -8.50 6.16
N SER A 112 4.13 -8.63 6.03
CA SER A 112 3.47 -8.83 4.72
C SER A 112 2.23 -7.99 4.52
N SER A 113 1.34 -7.91 5.52
CA SER A 113 0.06 -7.20 5.44
C SER A 113 0.23 -5.70 5.71
N PRO A 114 0.01 -4.80 4.75
CA PRO A 114 0.12 -3.38 4.99
C PRO A 114 -1.06 -2.84 5.79
N GLY A 115 -0.79 -1.89 6.67
CA GLY A 115 -1.80 -1.09 7.36
C GLY A 115 -2.09 0.20 6.59
N MET A 116 -3.35 0.64 6.55
CA MET A 116 -3.74 1.90 5.95
C MET A 116 -4.60 2.72 6.90
N VAL A 117 -4.16 3.94 7.18
CA VAL A 117 -4.83 4.89 8.08
C VAL A 117 -5.77 5.78 7.29
N PHE A 118 -7.00 5.96 7.77
CA PHE A 118 -7.98 6.90 7.22
C PHE A 118 -8.01 8.19 8.04
N PRO A 119 -8.66 9.26 7.53
CA PRO A 119 -8.91 10.45 8.33
C PRO A 119 -9.61 10.09 9.64
N LYS A 120 -9.06 10.54 10.77
CA LYS A 120 -9.64 10.28 12.08
C LYS A 120 -11.05 10.89 12.17
N GLN A 121 -11.98 10.14 12.72
CA GLN A 121 -13.35 10.58 12.94
C GLN A 121 -13.51 11.25 14.31
N ILE A 122 -14.54 12.08 14.44
CA ILE A 122 -14.91 12.72 15.71
C ILE A 122 -16.18 12.04 16.21
N PHE A 123 -16.05 11.23 17.25
CA PHE A 123 -17.17 10.56 17.92
C PHE A 123 -17.47 11.29 19.23
N THR A 124 -18.71 11.74 19.37
CA THR A 124 -19.21 12.47 20.54
C THR A 124 -19.99 11.58 21.49
N GLU A 125 -20.61 10.52 20.95
CA GLU A 125 -21.34 9.51 21.69
C GLU A 125 -20.86 8.11 21.30
N PRO A 126 -20.97 7.10 22.19
CA PRO A 126 -20.64 5.71 21.84
C PRO A 126 -21.43 5.17 20.63
N SER A 127 -22.62 5.71 20.37
CA SER A 127 -23.45 5.41 19.21
C SER A 127 -22.82 5.87 17.89
N ASP A 128 -21.95 6.87 17.89
CA ASP A 128 -21.32 7.41 16.68
C ASP A 128 -20.36 6.41 16.02
N GLN A 129 -19.64 5.61 16.83
CA GLN A 129 -18.82 4.51 16.32
C GLN A 129 -19.68 3.52 15.51
N LEU A 130 -20.85 3.16 16.04
CA LEU A 130 -21.77 2.24 15.39
C LEU A 130 -22.41 2.84 14.13
N ARG A 131 -22.78 4.14 14.17
CA ARG A 131 -23.29 4.87 12.99
C ARG A 131 -22.24 4.90 11.87
N PHE A 132 -21.00 5.24 12.21
CA PHE A 132 -19.90 5.26 11.27
C PHE A 132 -19.62 3.87 10.69
N ALA A 133 -19.57 2.83 11.53
CA ALA A 133 -19.38 1.46 11.08
C ALA A 133 -20.51 0.97 10.16
N ALA A 134 -21.77 1.24 10.49
CA ALA A 134 -22.92 0.90 9.64
C ALA A 134 -22.83 1.57 8.26
N ARG A 135 -22.39 2.83 8.23
CA ARG A 135 -22.19 3.60 7.01
C ARG A 135 -21.00 3.11 6.20
N LEU A 136 -19.90 2.74 6.86
CA LEU A 136 -18.72 2.14 6.23
C LEU A 136 -19.09 0.81 5.56
N ILE A 137 -19.79 -0.09 6.27
CA ILE A 137 -20.34 -1.33 5.68
C ILE A 137 -21.17 -0.98 4.45
N SER A 138 -22.02 0.05 4.54
CA SER A 138 -22.82 0.47 3.40
C SER A 138 -22.00 1.00 2.22
N GLY A 139 -20.93 1.76 2.45
CA GLY A 139 -20.02 2.18 1.39
C GLY A 139 -19.33 0.98 0.72
N ILE A 140 -18.89 -0.01 1.52
CA ILE A 140 -18.23 -1.22 1.02
C ILE A 140 -19.18 -2.04 0.15
N MET A 141 -20.40 -2.26 0.63
CA MET A 141 -21.41 -2.99 -0.12
C MET A 141 -21.86 -2.25 -1.40
N ASP A 142 -21.77 -0.91 -1.43
CA ASP A 142 -22.01 -0.13 -2.64
C ASP A 142 -20.91 -0.37 -3.68
N TYR A 143 -19.65 -0.36 -3.26
CA TYR A 143 -18.53 -0.69 -4.11
C TYR A 143 -18.56 -2.16 -4.59
N LYS A 144 -18.91 -3.10 -3.70
CA LYS A 144 -19.03 -4.52 -4.05
C LYS A 144 -20.02 -4.74 -5.18
N VAL A 145 -21.18 -4.08 -5.16
CA VAL A 145 -22.16 -4.18 -6.26
C VAL A 145 -21.57 -3.75 -7.60
N ILE A 146 -20.71 -2.72 -7.61
CA ILE A 146 -20.00 -2.26 -8.81
C ILE A 146 -19.01 -3.34 -9.29
N LEU A 147 -18.29 -3.98 -8.36
CA LEU A 147 -17.36 -5.07 -8.67
C LEU A 147 -18.07 -6.31 -9.21
N ASP A 148 -19.15 -6.77 -8.54
CA ASP A 148 -19.92 -7.95 -8.92
C ASP A 148 -20.56 -7.78 -10.31
N ALA A 149 -20.98 -6.55 -10.64
CA ALA A 149 -21.48 -6.19 -11.96
C ALA A 149 -20.37 -5.99 -13.01
N ARG A 150 -19.09 -6.10 -12.62
CA ARG A 150 -17.91 -5.73 -13.42
C ARG A 150 -18.04 -4.34 -14.07
N ALA A 151 -18.65 -3.40 -13.35
CA ALA A 151 -18.98 -2.06 -13.81
C ALA A 151 -17.96 -1.00 -13.39
N LEU A 152 -16.87 -1.39 -12.72
CA LEU A 152 -15.79 -0.49 -12.35
C LEU A 152 -15.15 0.12 -13.62
N PRO A 153 -14.93 1.44 -13.68
CA PRO A 153 -14.23 2.05 -14.81
C PRO A 153 -12.87 1.40 -15.04
N ILE A 154 -12.57 1.10 -16.30
CA ILE A 154 -11.29 0.52 -16.69
C ILE A 154 -10.18 1.52 -16.35
N ASP A 155 -9.17 1.08 -15.62
CA ASP A 155 -7.97 1.87 -15.40
C ASP A 155 -7.14 1.93 -16.70
N TYR A 156 -6.51 3.08 -16.94
CA TYR A 156 -5.61 3.26 -18.08
C TYR A 156 -4.21 3.63 -17.59
N ALA A 157 -3.21 3.12 -18.30
CA ALA A 157 -1.82 3.56 -18.14
C ALA A 157 -1.73 5.08 -18.33
N ARG A 158 -0.73 5.69 -17.65
CA ARG A 158 -0.47 7.13 -17.68
C ARG A 158 0.95 7.41 -18.23
N GLY A 159 1.27 8.68 -18.41
CA GLY A 159 2.60 9.12 -18.86
C GLY A 159 2.90 8.69 -20.30
N GLN A 160 4.10 8.18 -20.55
CA GLN A 160 4.55 7.83 -21.92
C GLN A 160 3.83 6.62 -22.52
N LEU A 161 3.10 5.87 -21.71
CA LEU A 161 2.37 4.67 -22.10
C LEU A 161 0.85 4.89 -22.01
N ALA A 162 0.42 6.15 -22.05
CA ALA A 162 -0.96 6.53 -21.84
C ALA A 162 -1.93 5.90 -22.86
N GLY A 163 -3.15 5.61 -22.41
CA GLY A 163 -4.24 5.13 -23.27
C GLY A 163 -4.35 3.61 -23.39
N GLN A 164 -3.39 2.83 -22.90
CA GLN A 164 -3.55 1.38 -22.80
C GLN A 164 -4.39 1.00 -21.57
N PRO A 165 -5.41 0.12 -21.70
CA PRO A 165 -6.14 -0.40 -20.54
C PRO A 165 -5.23 -1.20 -19.60
N LEU A 166 -5.60 -1.29 -18.33
CA LEU A 166 -4.93 -2.08 -17.30
C LEU A 166 -5.81 -3.25 -16.85
N CYS A 167 -5.17 -4.31 -16.38
CA CYS A 167 -5.80 -5.49 -15.81
C CYS A 167 -6.57 -5.12 -14.55
N MET A 168 -7.83 -5.55 -14.48
CA MET A 168 -8.74 -5.26 -13.37
C MET A 168 -8.91 -6.43 -12.39
N GLU A 169 -8.21 -7.56 -12.60
CA GLU A 169 -8.43 -8.79 -11.83
C GLU A 169 -8.11 -8.66 -10.33
N GLN A 170 -7.19 -7.78 -9.95
CA GLN A 170 -6.89 -7.52 -8.53
C GLN A 170 -8.10 -6.96 -7.76
N TYR A 171 -8.95 -6.15 -8.42
CA TYR A 171 -10.15 -5.59 -7.80
C TYR A 171 -11.18 -6.67 -7.44
N TYR A 172 -11.36 -7.66 -8.30
CA TYR A 172 -12.36 -8.71 -8.11
C TYR A 172 -11.97 -9.74 -7.03
N ARG A 173 -10.74 -9.62 -6.50
CA ARG A 173 -10.21 -10.48 -5.43
C ARG A 173 -10.36 -9.87 -4.04
N LEU A 174 -10.64 -8.56 -3.93
CA LEU A 174 -10.62 -7.84 -2.65
C LEU A 174 -11.60 -8.42 -1.61
N PHE A 175 -12.76 -8.93 -2.04
CA PHE A 175 -13.81 -9.44 -1.14
C PHE A 175 -14.09 -10.94 -1.27
N SER A 176 -13.42 -11.62 -2.19
CA SER A 176 -13.62 -13.04 -2.48
C SER A 176 -12.47 -13.91 -1.99
N SER A 177 -11.35 -13.29 -1.59
CA SER A 177 -10.12 -14.02 -1.29
C SER A 177 -9.93 -14.33 0.19
N TYR A 178 -9.16 -15.39 0.44
CA TYR A 178 -8.71 -15.81 1.76
C TYR A 178 -7.36 -16.56 1.65
N ARG A 179 -6.41 -16.28 2.54
CA ARG A 179 -5.11 -16.97 2.57
C ARG A 179 -5.08 -18.08 3.62
N VAL A 180 -5.17 -19.32 3.17
CA VAL A 180 -5.12 -20.50 4.03
C VAL A 180 -3.66 -20.80 4.42
N PRO A 181 -3.32 -20.94 5.71
CA PRO A 181 -1.97 -21.30 6.12
C PRO A 181 -1.66 -22.76 5.76
N GLY A 182 -0.45 -23.01 5.28
CA GLY A 182 0.08 -24.35 5.06
C GLY A 182 1.43 -24.58 5.73
N LEU A 183 1.82 -25.84 5.92
CA LEU A 183 3.03 -26.19 6.68
C LEU A 183 4.31 -25.62 6.03
N THR A 184 4.42 -25.73 4.71
CA THR A 184 5.56 -25.24 3.93
C THR A 184 5.17 -24.13 2.94
N ARG A 185 3.92 -24.13 2.47
CA ARG A 185 3.37 -23.16 1.52
C ARG A 185 1.91 -22.89 1.84
N ASP A 186 1.53 -21.63 1.92
CA ASP A 186 0.14 -21.18 2.05
C ASP A 186 -0.62 -21.37 0.72
N MET A 187 -1.94 -21.18 0.77
CA MET A 187 -2.79 -21.21 -0.41
C MET A 187 -3.66 -19.96 -0.44
N LEU A 188 -3.60 -19.22 -1.54
CA LEU A 188 -4.59 -18.19 -1.83
C LEU A 188 -5.82 -18.85 -2.44
N VAL A 189 -6.94 -18.80 -1.72
CA VAL A 189 -8.24 -19.26 -2.20
C VAL A 189 -9.01 -18.04 -2.72
N SER A 190 -9.38 -18.08 -3.99
CA SER A 190 -10.29 -17.13 -4.63
C SER A 190 -11.27 -17.93 -5.48
N PRO A 191 -12.59 -17.92 -5.20
CA PRO A 191 -13.56 -18.67 -5.99
C PRO A 191 -13.68 -18.10 -7.41
N ASP A 192 -13.85 -18.99 -8.39
CA ASP A 192 -14.00 -18.62 -9.82
C ASP A 192 -15.29 -17.84 -10.11
N SER A 193 -16.31 -18.00 -9.25
CA SER A 193 -17.59 -17.30 -9.33
C SER A 193 -17.59 -16.07 -8.43
N SER A 194 -17.94 -14.91 -8.99
CA SER A 194 -18.22 -13.69 -8.22
C SER A 194 -19.52 -13.76 -7.42
N VAL A 195 -20.38 -14.76 -7.69
CA VAL A 195 -21.61 -15.00 -6.94
C VAL A 195 -21.28 -15.82 -5.71
N MET A 196 -21.28 -15.16 -4.55
CA MET A 196 -21.10 -15.80 -3.25
C MET A 196 -22.38 -16.58 -2.86
N PRO A 197 -22.27 -17.70 -2.12
CA PRO A 197 -23.44 -18.41 -1.61
C PRO A 197 -24.27 -17.50 -0.68
N GLU A 198 -25.60 -17.50 -0.83
CA GLU A 198 -26.49 -16.76 0.08
C GLU A 198 -26.71 -17.49 1.41
N PRO A 199 -26.93 -16.77 2.53
CA PRO A 199 -26.84 -15.30 2.66
C PRO A 199 -25.39 -14.80 2.60
N GLU A 200 -25.18 -13.60 2.05
CA GLU A 200 -23.86 -12.97 2.10
C GLU A 200 -23.67 -12.26 3.44
N HIS A 201 -22.55 -12.55 4.11
CA HIS A 201 -22.27 -12.07 5.46
C HIS A 201 -20.88 -11.45 5.59
N ILE A 202 -20.75 -10.60 6.62
CA ILE A 202 -19.45 -10.12 7.12
C ILE A 202 -19.18 -10.76 8.49
N ILE A 203 -17.92 -10.71 8.92
CA ILE A 203 -17.56 -11.02 10.30
C ILE A 203 -17.30 -9.72 11.04
N VAL A 204 -17.97 -9.53 12.17
CA VAL A 204 -17.68 -8.44 13.10
C VAL A 204 -16.89 -9.01 14.27
N VAL A 205 -15.71 -8.46 14.54
CA VAL A 205 -14.90 -8.79 15.72
C VAL A 205 -15.02 -7.65 16.72
N CYS A 206 -15.42 -7.98 17.93
CA CYS A 206 -15.54 -7.02 19.03
C CYS A 206 -15.13 -7.70 20.32
N LYS A 207 -14.20 -7.08 21.07
CA LYS A 207 -13.65 -7.66 22.32
C LYS A 207 -13.18 -9.11 22.11
N ASN A 208 -12.47 -9.35 21.01
CA ASN A 208 -11.93 -10.66 20.59
C ASN A 208 -13.00 -11.74 20.30
N GLN A 209 -14.28 -11.37 20.24
CA GLN A 209 -15.39 -12.25 19.89
C GLN A 209 -15.85 -12.01 18.46
N PHE A 210 -16.12 -13.09 17.73
CA PHE A 210 -16.47 -13.07 16.31
C PHE A 210 -17.98 -13.29 16.13
N PHE A 211 -18.61 -12.46 15.32
CA PHE A 211 -20.05 -12.51 15.04
C PHE A 211 -20.31 -12.51 13.53
N VAL A 212 -21.21 -13.38 13.11
CA VAL A 212 -21.75 -13.37 11.75
C VAL A 212 -22.82 -12.30 11.67
N LEU A 213 -22.64 -11.37 10.72
CA LEU A 213 -23.63 -10.37 10.37
C LEU A 213 -23.98 -10.54 8.89
N ASP A 214 -25.17 -11.08 8.62
CA ASP A 214 -25.73 -11.13 7.27
C ASP A 214 -25.99 -9.70 6.80
N VAL A 215 -25.50 -9.36 5.61
CA VAL A 215 -25.65 -8.01 5.02
C VAL A 215 -26.58 -8.02 3.80
N ILE A 216 -26.81 -9.21 3.22
CA ILE A 216 -27.81 -9.47 2.19
C ILE A 216 -28.67 -10.64 2.65
N ILE A 217 -29.97 -10.41 2.79
CA ILE A 217 -30.96 -11.40 3.20
C ILE A 217 -32.08 -11.40 2.17
N ASN A 218 -32.41 -12.56 1.58
CA ASN A 218 -33.43 -12.70 0.54
C ASN A 218 -33.23 -11.68 -0.61
N PHE A 219 -32.01 -11.59 -1.15
CA PHE A 219 -31.61 -10.61 -2.18
C PHE A 219 -31.79 -9.13 -1.81
N LYS A 220 -32.04 -8.82 -0.53
CA LYS A 220 -32.20 -7.46 -0.04
C LYS A 220 -31.04 -7.10 0.86
N ARG A 221 -30.35 -6.02 0.50
CA ARG A 221 -29.30 -5.44 1.31
C ARG A 221 -29.89 -4.73 2.53
N LEU A 222 -29.29 -4.93 3.69
CA LEU A 222 -29.68 -4.23 4.92
C LEU A 222 -29.48 -2.71 4.80
N SER A 223 -30.39 -1.95 5.42
CA SER A 223 -30.26 -0.50 5.53
C SER A 223 -29.20 -0.10 6.55
N GLU A 224 -28.74 1.15 6.53
CA GLU A 224 -27.81 1.68 7.53
C GLU A 224 -28.40 1.62 8.96
N ALA A 225 -29.71 1.83 9.10
CA ALA A 225 -30.41 1.69 10.38
C ALA A 225 -30.46 0.24 10.88
N ASP A 226 -30.71 -0.72 9.96
CA ASP A 226 -30.69 -2.15 10.27
C ASP A 226 -29.28 -2.61 10.69
N LEU A 227 -28.25 -2.18 9.94
CA LEU A 227 -26.85 -2.44 10.27
C LEU A 227 -26.48 -1.86 11.63
N PHE A 228 -26.84 -0.60 11.91
CA PHE A 228 -26.63 0.02 13.22
C PHE A 228 -27.26 -0.79 14.36
N ASN A 229 -28.52 -1.22 14.19
CA ASN A 229 -29.21 -2.03 15.21
C ASN A 229 -28.54 -3.40 15.42
N GLN A 230 -28.08 -4.05 14.34
CA GLN A 230 -27.34 -5.31 14.45
C GLN A 230 -25.98 -5.12 15.12
N LEU A 231 -25.22 -4.07 14.78
CA LEU A 231 -23.96 -3.73 15.43
C LEU A 231 -24.16 -3.40 16.92
N LYS A 232 -25.25 -2.71 17.27
CA LYS A 232 -25.62 -2.46 18.66
C LYS A 232 -25.88 -3.77 19.42
N ARG A 233 -26.61 -4.72 18.82
CA ARG A 233 -26.81 -6.06 19.39
C ARG A 233 -25.50 -6.81 19.59
N ILE A 234 -24.57 -6.74 18.62
CA ILE A 234 -23.23 -7.34 18.71
C ILE A 234 -22.44 -6.73 19.86
N MET A 235 -22.36 -5.40 19.94
CA MET A 235 -21.63 -4.69 21.00
C MET A 235 -22.18 -5.02 22.40
N GLN A 236 -23.50 -5.09 22.53
CA GLN A 236 -24.17 -5.51 23.77
C GLN A 236 -23.85 -6.97 24.12
N ALA A 237 -23.94 -7.89 23.16
CA ALA A 237 -23.63 -9.31 23.37
C ALA A 237 -22.15 -9.54 23.73
N ALA A 238 -21.24 -8.84 23.06
CA ALA A 238 -19.79 -8.91 23.33
C ALA A 238 -19.45 -8.37 24.73
N THR A 239 -20.15 -7.35 25.19
CA THR A 239 -19.95 -6.74 26.52
C THR A 239 -20.60 -7.55 27.64
N ALA A 240 -21.76 -8.15 27.40
CA ALA A 240 -22.48 -8.96 28.39
C ALA A 240 -21.95 -10.39 28.52
N GLY A 241 -21.30 -10.91 27.48
CA GLY A 241 -20.76 -12.27 27.47
C GLY A 241 -19.49 -12.43 28.29
N ASP A 242 -19.20 -13.68 28.68
CA ASP A 242 -17.91 -14.03 29.27
C ASP A 242 -16.75 -13.68 28.34
N ARG A 243 -15.60 -13.29 28.92
CA ARG A 243 -14.35 -13.13 28.17
C ARG A 243 -14.07 -14.43 27.42
N CYS A 244 -14.03 -14.35 26.09
CA CYS A 244 -13.64 -15.47 25.25
C CYS A 244 -12.13 -15.49 25.03
N GLU A 245 -11.62 -16.69 24.79
CA GLU A 245 -10.22 -16.87 24.42
C GLU A 245 -9.91 -16.16 23.09
N PRO A 246 -8.76 -15.47 22.99
CA PRO A 246 -8.43 -14.59 21.88
C PRO A 246 -7.94 -15.36 20.63
N VAL A 247 -8.82 -16.18 20.03
CA VAL A 247 -8.46 -17.08 18.91
C VAL A 247 -7.88 -16.39 17.68
N GLY A 248 -8.23 -15.12 17.44
CA GLY A 248 -7.67 -14.32 16.35
C GLY A 248 -6.15 -14.17 16.43
N LEU A 249 -5.59 -14.27 17.64
CA LEU A 249 -4.15 -14.20 17.89
C LEU A 249 -3.36 -15.32 17.20
N LEU A 250 -3.99 -16.47 16.95
CA LEU A 250 -3.35 -17.57 16.23
C LEU A 250 -2.93 -17.16 14.81
N THR A 251 -3.71 -16.30 14.16
CA THR A 251 -3.42 -15.80 12.80
C THR A 251 -2.26 -14.80 12.76
N ALA A 252 -1.86 -14.25 13.91
CA ALA A 252 -0.74 -13.33 14.06
C ALA A 252 0.61 -14.03 14.30
N GLY A 253 0.62 -15.36 14.45
CA GLY A 253 1.85 -16.15 14.59
C GLY A 253 2.52 -16.46 13.24
N ASP A 254 3.68 -17.12 13.33
CA ASP A 254 4.39 -17.67 12.16
C ASP A 254 3.48 -18.56 11.33
N ARG A 255 3.64 -18.55 10.00
CA ARG A 255 2.69 -19.24 9.10
C ARG A 255 2.65 -20.75 9.32
N THR A 256 3.81 -21.36 9.58
CA THR A 256 3.90 -22.79 9.88
C THR A 256 3.28 -23.14 11.23
N GLU A 257 3.48 -22.33 12.27
CA GLU A 257 2.87 -22.57 13.58
C GLU A 257 1.36 -22.35 13.54
N TRP A 258 0.91 -21.31 12.82
CA TRP A 258 -0.50 -21.10 12.55
C TRP A 258 -1.11 -22.27 11.77
N ALA A 259 -0.42 -22.81 10.75
CA ALA A 259 -0.89 -23.99 10.02
C ALA A 259 -1.09 -25.20 10.95
N LYS A 260 -0.15 -25.47 11.87
CA LYS A 260 -0.27 -26.55 12.87
C LYS A 260 -1.46 -26.30 13.82
N ALA A 261 -1.59 -25.09 14.34
CA ALA A 261 -2.71 -24.73 15.21
C ALA A 261 -4.06 -24.85 14.49
N ARG A 262 -4.14 -24.44 13.22
CA ARG A 262 -5.34 -24.56 12.39
C ARG A 262 -5.71 -26.04 12.16
N ILE A 263 -4.75 -26.92 11.90
CA ILE A 263 -5.00 -28.37 11.78
C ILE A 263 -5.67 -28.90 13.06
N LYS A 264 -5.19 -28.49 14.23
CA LYS A 264 -5.78 -28.87 15.53
C LYS A 264 -7.16 -28.27 15.77
N LEU A 265 -7.37 -27.00 15.39
CA LEU A 265 -8.71 -26.40 15.43
C LEU A 265 -9.70 -27.19 14.58
N MET A 266 -9.29 -27.61 13.38
CA MET A 266 -10.12 -28.33 12.42
C MET A 266 -10.56 -29.73 12.90
N GLU A 267 -10.02 -30.27 14.00
CA GLU A 267 -10.46 -31.56 14.55
C GLU A 267 -11.88 -31.48 15.15
N ASP A 268 -12.30 -30.33 15.70
CA ASP A 268 -13.67 -30.13 16.24
C ASP A 268 -14.62 -29.50 15.20
N SER A 269 -15.84 -30.03 15.08
CA SER A 269 -16.84 -29.54 14.12
C SER A 269 -17.26 -28.08 14.34
N THR A 270 -17.34 -27.63 15.59
CA THR A 270 -17.73 -26.26 15.96
C THR A 270 -16.72 -25.24 15.45
N ASN A 271 -15.42 -25.60 15.54
CA ASN A 271 -14.33 -24.78 15.04
C ASN A 271 -14.31 -24.77 13.51
N ARG A 272 -14.52 -25.93 12.86
CA ARG A 272 -14.63 -26.01 11.40
C ARG A 272 -15.73 -25.09 10.88
N ASP A 273 -16.91 -25.14 11.50
CA ASP A 273 -18.03 -24.27 11.12
C ASP A 273 -17.69 -22.79 11.32
N SER A 274 -16.97 -22.44 12.39
CA SER A 274 -16.55 -21.04 12.66
C SER A 274 -15.49 -20.57 11.67
N LEU A 275 -14.50 -21.40 11.34
CA LEU A 275 -13.47 -21.12 10.33
C LEU A 275 -14.10 -20.93 8.95
N ASP A 276 -15.01 -21.82 8.53
CA ASP A 276 -15.73 -21.72 7.26
C ASP A 276 -16.50 -20.39 7.14
N MET A 277 -17.15 -19.94 8.20
CA MET A 277 -17.82 -18.63 8.21
C MET A 277 -16.85 -17.46 8.06
N ILE A 278 -15.63 -17.55 8.61
CA ILE A 278 -14.62 -16.49 8.44
C ILE A 278 -14.03 -16.52 7.04
N GLU A 279 -13.74 -17.71 6.51
CA GLU A 279 -13.16 -17.91 5.18
C GLU A 279 -14.06 -17.35 4.08
N ARG A 280 -15.37 -17.61 4.18
CA ARG A 280 -16.38 -17.20 3.19
C ARG A 280 -16.95 -15.80 3.39
N CYS A 281 -16.58 -15.06 4.44
CA CYS A 281 -17.14 -13.72 4.65
C CYS A 281 -16.66 -12.74 3.56
N ILE A 282 -17.40 -11.66 3.34
CA ILE A 282 -16.99 -10.61 2.39
C ILE A 282 -15.74 -9.88 2.90
N PHE A 283 -15.78 -9.45 4.16
CA PHE A 283 -14.68 -8.80 4.87
C PHE A 283 -14.87 -8.96 6.39
N VAL A 284 -13.85 -8.58 7.15
CA VAL A 284 -13.91 -8.48 8.61
C VAL A 284 -14.02 -7.01 9.01
N LEU A 285 -14.92 -6.70 9.94
CA LEU A 285 -15.02 -5.41 10.62
C LEU A 285 -14.54 -5.56 12.06
N CYS A 286 -13.51 -4.82 12.44
CA CYS A 286 -12.92 -4.81 13.77
C CYS A 286 -13.43 -3.59 14.53
N MET A 287 -14.23 -3.84 15.56
CA MET A 287 -14.71 -2.83 16.51
C MET A 287 -13.70 -2.74 17.64
N ASP A 288 -12.78 -1.78 17.54
CA ASP A 288 -11.64 -1.64 18.44
C ASP A 288 -11.94 -0.75 19.64
N GLU A 289 -11.18 -0.98 20.71
CA GLU A 289 -11.06 -0.06 21.83
C GLU A 289 -9.93 0.95 21.55
N GLY A 290 -10.07 2.20 21.98
CA GLY A 290 -9.04 3.24 21.83
C GLY A 290 -7.78 2.92 22.63
N VAL A 291 -6.60 3.08 22.02
CA VAL A 291 -5.33 2.58 22.59
C VAL A 291 -4.44 3.65 23.25
N CYS A 292 -4.60 4.94 22.93
CA CYS A 292 -3.74 6.00 23.51
C CYS A 292 -4.43 7.38 23.59
N CYS A 293 -3.97 8.22 24.52
CA CYS A 293 -4.36 9.64 24.59
C CYS A 293 -3.70 10.50 23.50
N ASP A 294 -2.48 10.15 23.08
CA ASP A 294 -1.71 10.87 22.05
C ASP A 294 -2.06 10.34 20.67
N LYS A 295 -2.81 11.15 19.92
CA LYS A 295 -3.43 10.78 18.65
C LYS A 295 -2.58 11.27 17.47
N THR A 296 -1.36 10.73 17.33
CA THR A 296 -0.43 11.04 16.23
C THR A 296 -0.63 10.08 15.06
N ASP A 297 -0.13 10.44 13.88
CA ASP A 297 -0.12 9.52 12.72
C ASP A 297 0.54 8.17 13.06
N LEU A 298 1.54 8.17 13.95
CA LEU A 298 2.23 6.97 14.41
C LEU A 298 1.29 6.04 15.21
N THR A 299 0.57 6.55 16.21
CA THR A 299 -0.29 5.69 17.04
C THR A 299 -1.46 5.12 16.23
N LEU A 300 -1.97 5.88 15.25
CA LEU A 300 -2.95 5.40 14.28
C LEU A 300 -2.36 4.29 13.39
N ALA A 301 -1.15 4.49 12.85
CA ALA A 301 -0.48 3.52 12.00
C ALA A 301 -0.22 2.19 12.71
N CYS A 302 0.29 2.21 13.95
CA CYS A 302 0.52 1.00 14.75
C CYS A 302 -0.78 0.23 15.02
N GLN A 303 -1.88 0.94 15.31
CA GLN A 303 -3.18 0.30 15.51
C GLN A 303 -3.70 -0.38 14.23
N MET A 304 -3.55 0.27 13.07
CA MET A 304 -3.98 -0.32 11.81
C MET A 304 -3.07 -1.50 11.41
N LEU A 305 -1.75 -1.36 11.55
CA LEU A 305 -0.78 -2.36 11.09
C LEU A 305 -0.82 -3.65 11.94
N HIS A 306 -0.91 -3.54 13.26
CA HIS A 306 -0.78 -4.70 14.14
C HIS A 306 -1.70 -4.70 15.37
N GLY A 307 -2.44 -3.63 15.66
CA GLY A 307 -3.41 -3.60 16.77
C GLY A 307 -2.79 -3.45 18.17
N ASN A 308 -1.53 -3.00 18.27
CA ASN A 308 -0.84 -2.65 19.54
C ASN A 308 -0.64 -3.76 20.58
N GLY A 309 -0.61 -5.03 20.17
CA GLY A 309 -0.18 -6.15 21.01
C GLY A 309 -1.34 -7.01 21.51
N SER A 310 -0.97 -8.16 22.07
CA SER A 310 -1.88 -9.22 22.49
C SER A 310 -2.83 -8.82 23.62
N HIS A 311 -2.45 -7.81 24.40
CA HIS A 311 -3.25 -7.21 25.48
C HIS A 311 -4.11 -6.04 25.02
N SER A 312 -4.02 -5.66 23.73
CA SER A 312 -4.80 -4.60 23.10
C SER A 312 -5.68 -5.21 21.98
N ASN A 313 -5.67 -4.63 20.78
CA ASN A 313 -6.54 -4.99 19.67
C ASN A 313 -5.96 -6.03 18.70
N THR A 314 -4.71 -6.49 18.86
CA THR A 314 -4.14 -7.53 17.97
C THR A 314 -5.02 -8.79 17.86
N PRO A 315 -5.61 -9.33 18.95
CA PRO A 315 -6.49 -10.49 18.83
C PRO A 315 -7.89 -10.16 18.28
N ASN A 316 -8.23 -8.89 18.15
CA ASN A 316 -9.47 -8.39 17.54
C ASN A 316 -9.34 -8.35 16.00
N ARG A 317 -8.66 -9.34 15.42
CA ARG A 317 -8.27 -9.43 14.00
C ARG A 317 -8.38 -10.87 13.49
N TRP A 318 -8.31 -11.01 12.18
CA TRP A 318 -8.11 -12.27 11.48
C TRP A 318 -7.23 -12.07 10.25
N PHE A 319 -5.91 -12.18 10.42
CA PHE A 319 -4.91 -11.73 9.44
C PHE A 319 -4.93 -12.48 8.10
N ASP A 320 -5.53 -13.66 8.04
CA ASP A 320 -5.70 -14.42 6.80
C ASP A 320 -6.78 -13.82 5.86
N LYS A 321 -7.71 -12.99 6.40
CA LYS A 321 -8.76 -12.39 5.58
C LYS A 321 -8.20 -11.18 4.83
N THR A 322 -8.46 -11.14 3.52
CA THR A 322 -7.97 -10.10 2.62
C THR A 322 -8.31 -8.70 3.08
N MET A 323 -9.54 -8.41 3.48
CA MET A 323 -9.94 -7.06 3.93
C MET A 323 -10.42 -7.08 5.37
N GLN A 324 -9.75 -6.29 6.21
CA GLN A 324 -10.13 -6.06 7.60
C GLN A 324 -10.25 -4.55 7.85
N PHE A 325 -11.48 -4.05 7.97
CA PHE A 325 -11.75 -2.64 8.28
C PHE A 325 -11.77 -2.44 9.78
N ILE A 326 -11.18 -1.35 10.26
CA ILE A 326 -10.99 -1.09 11.68
C ILE A 326 -11.70 0.22 12.04
N VAL A 327 -12.52 0.18 13.09
CA VAL A 327 -13.22 1.34 13.64
C VAL A 327 -13.08 1.32 15.16
N ALA A 328 -12.22 2.18 15.70
CA ALA A 328 -12.03 2.34 17.14
C ALA A 328 -13.06 3.30 17.74
N ASP A 329 -13.39 3.12 19.02
CA ASP A 329 -14.34 3.98 19.74
C ASP A 329 -13.84 5.43 19.95
N ASP A 330 -12.54 5.67 19.77
CA ASP A 330 -11.91 6.98 19.90
C ASP A 330 -11.83 7.78 18.58
N GLY A 331 -12.40 7.22 17.50
CA GLY A 331 -12.43 7.77 16.15
C GLY A 331 -11.29 7.32 15.22
N ALA A 332 -10.30 6.56 15.70
CA ALA A 332 -9.30 5.97 14.83
C ALA A 332 -9.95 4.97 13.86
N CYS A 333 -9.62 5.05 12.57
CA CYS A 333 -10.15 4.12 11.59
C CYS A 333 -9.18 3.92 10.42
N GLY A 334 -9.39 2.82 9.70
CA GLY A 334 -8.49 2.39 8.64
C GLY A 334 -8.78 0.96 8.21
N LEU A 335 -7.77 0.32 7.64
CA LEU A 335 -7.79 -1.10 7.33
C LEU A 335 -6.41 -1.73 7.49
N VAL A 336 -6.39 -3.05 7.57
CA VAL A 336 -5.23 -3.89 7.26
C VAL A 336 -5.68 -4.89 6.20
N TYR A 337 -4.81 -5.16 5.23
CA TYR A 337 -5.16 -6.10 4.16
C TYR A 337 -4.06 -7.12 3.91
N GLU A 338 -4.47 -8.36 3.63
CA GLU A 338 -3.55 -9.42 3.25
C GLU A 338 -3.10 -9.20 1.79
N HIS A 339 -1.80 -9.17 1.55
CA HIS A 339 -1.22 -8.60 0.33
C HIS A 339 -1.24 -9.55 -0.88
N SER A 340 -1.28 -10.87 -0.63
CA SER A 340 -1.21 -11.86 -1.71
C SER A 340 -2.25 -11.68 -2.84
N PRO A 341 -3.49 -11.21 -2.65
CA PRO A 341 -4.48 -11.14 -3.73
C PRO A 341 -4.38 -9.85 -4.56
N SER A 342 -3.78 -8.78 -4.03
CA SER A 342 -3.84 -7.44 -4.62
C SER A 342 -2.72 -6.50 -4.19
N GLU A 343 -2.36 -5.56 -5.08
CA GLU A 343 -1.48 -4.44 -4.77
C GLU A 343 -2.25 -3.23 -4.21
N GLY A 344 -1.49 -2.27 -3.64
CA GLY A 344 -2.03 -1.06 -3.04
C GLY A 344 -2.90 -0.21 -3.97
N VAL A 345 -2.68 -0.23 -5.29
CA VAL A 345 -3.48 0.56 -6.24
C VAL A 345 -4.98 0.23 -6.20
N ALA A 346 -5.33 -1.06 -6.09
CA ALA A 346 -6.73 -1.46 -6.03
C ALA A 346 -7.36 -1.12 -4.67
N VAL A 347 -6.56 -1.23 -3.60
CA VAL A 347 -6.96 -0.85 -2.24
C VAL A 347 -7.20 0.65 -2.14
N VAL A 348 -6.32 1.49 -2.71
CA VAL A 348 -6.48 2.95 -2.73
C VAL A 348 -7.77 3.37 -3.42
N GLN A 349 -8.08 2.79 -4.58
CA GLN A 349 -9.32 3.08 -5.30
C GLN A 349 -10.57 2.70 -4.49
N LEU A 350 -10.54 1.56 -3.80
CA LEU A 350 -11.60 1.19 -2.84
C LEU A 350 -11.69 2.26 -1.74
N VAL A 351 -10.58 2.61 -1.09
CA VAL A 351 -10.57 3.59 0.00
C VAL A 351 -11.07 4.96 -0.45
N GLU A 352 -10.67 5.45 -1.62
CA GLU A 352 -11.16 6.71 -2.16
C GLU A 352 -12.66 6.68 -2.46
N HIS A 353 -13.18 5.56 -2.96
CA HIS A 353 -14.64 5.37 -3.12
C HIS A 353 -15.35 5.44 -1.75
N LEU A 354 -14.82 4.72 -0.75
CA LEU A 354 -15.40 4.68 0.60
C LEU A 354 -15.41 6.05 1.26
N LEU A 355 -14.27 6.75 1.26
CA LEU A 355 -14.16 8.07 1.88
C LEU A 355 -15.05 9.10 1.15
N ASN A 356 -15.19 9.00 -0.18
CA ASN A 356 -16.14 9.83 -0.91
C ASN A 356 -17.59 9.50 -0.55
N TYR A 357 -17.97 8.22 -0.48
CA TYR A 357 -19.31 7.79 -0.05
C TYR A 357 -19.64 8.33 1.35
N ILE A 358 -18.66 8.28 2.27
CA ILE A 358 -18.75 8.79 3.65
C ILE A 358 -18.73 10.33 3.71
N ARG A 359 -18.22 11.03 2.70
CA ARG A 359 -18.33 12.48 2.66
C ARG A 359 -19.68 12.97 2.13
N VAL A 360 -20.19 12.35 1.07
CA VAL A 360 -21.35 12.89 0.32
C VAL A 360 -22.73 12.47 0.86
N ASN A 361 -22.81 11.44 1.71
CA ASN A 361 -24.07 10.90 2.26
C ASN A 361 -24.21 11.08 3.79
N PRO A 362 -24.04 12.29 4.37
CA PRO A 362 -23.97 12.48 5.82
C PRO A 362 -25.13 11.81 6.54
N TRP A 363 -24.86 11.26 7.73
CA TRP A 363 -25.89 10.61 8.52
C TRP A 363 -27.00 11.61 8.85
N ASN A 364 -28.19 11.38 8.32
CA ASN A 364 -29.37 12.17 8.64
C ASN A 364 -30.23 11.36 9.62
N ASP A 365 -30.35 11.83 10.86
CA ASP A 365 -31.29 11.27 11.85
C ASP A 365 -32.76 11.35 11.40
N VAL A 366 -33.03 12.12 10.33
CA VAL A 366 -34.36 12.25 9.72
C VAL A 366 -34.58 11.13 8.71
N CYS A 367 -34.83 9.91 9.19
CA CYS A 367 -35.43 8.84 8.41
C CYS A 367 -36.61 8.22 9.17
N GLN A 368 -37.66 9.01 9.40
CA GLN A 368 -38.99 8.48 9.78
C GLN A 368 -40.19 9.28 9.23
N ARG A 369 -40.03 10.18 8.24
CA ARG A 369 -41.20 10.70 7.51
C ARG A 369 -40.91 10.85 6.03
N ASP A 370 -41.86 10.36 5.25
CA ASP A 370 -41.94 10.45 3.80
C ASP A 370 -41.46 11.81 3.30
N SER A 371 -40.40 11.80 2.49
CA SER A 371 -40.14 12.90 1.57
C SER A 371 -39.62 12.32 0.26
N PRO A 372 -40.23 12.72 -0.87
CA PRO A 372 -39.87 12.21 -2.18
C PRO A 372 -38.45 12.63 -2.52
N ALA A 373 -37.70 11.72 -3.13
CA ALA A 373 -36.34 11.94 -3.61
C ALA A 373 -36.25 13.26 -4.39
N ILE A 374 -35.50 14.23 -3.87
CA ILE A 374 -35.14 15.44 -4.62
C ILE A 374 -33.92 15.09 -5.48
N PRO A 375 -33.99 15.25 -6.82
CA PRO A 375 -32.84 15.05 -7.68
C PRO A 375 -31.99 16.33 -7.69
N HIS A 376 -30.78 16.28 -7.13
CA HIS A 376 -29.80 17.35 -7.34
C HIS A 376 -28.56 16.85 -8.08
N ALA A 377 -28.25 17.63 -9.11
CA ALA A 377 -27.31 17.37 -10.18
C ALA A 377 -25.86 17.34 -9.69
N CYS A 378 -25.19 16.22 -9.95
CA CYS A 378 -23.75 16.23 -10.14
C CYS A 378 -23.47 16.89 -11.50
N HIS A 379 -22.94 18.11 -11.49
CA HIS A 379 -22.25 18.62 -12.66
C HIS A 379 -20.96 17.82 -12.87
N SER A 380 -20.81 17.34 -14.10
CA SER A 380 -19.72 16.52 -14.67
C SER A 380 -19.51 15.12 -14.08
N SER A 381 -20.40 14.18 -14.41
CA SER A 381 -20.00 12.79 -14.62
C SER A 381 -20.94 12.08 -15.61
N GLN A 382 -20.34 11.35 -16.55
CA GLN A 382 -20.99 10.55 -17.59
C GLN A 382 -22.08 9.66 -17.00
N LYS A 383 -23.28 9.73 -17.59
CA LYS A 383 -24.45 8.93 -17.20
C LYS A 383 -24.18 7.44 -17.41
N TYR A 384 -23.83 6.73 -16.35
CA TYR A 384 -24.00 5.28 -16.27
C TYR A 384 -25.43 4.97 -15.81
N GLY A 385 -26.19 4.24 -16.63
CA GLY A 385 -27.52 3.74 -16.28
C GLY A 385 -27.42 2.65 -15.22
N SER A 386 -27.43 3.03 -13.94
CA SER A 386 -27.46 2.07 -12.84
C SER A 386 -28.87 1.50 -12.68
N LYS A 387 -29.02 0.17 -12.85
CA LYS A 387 -30.11 -0.55 -12.20
C LYS A 387 -29.84 -0.50 -10.69
N LYS A 388 -30.37 0.51 -10.01
CA LYS A 388 -30.29 0.60 -8.54
C LYS A 388 -31.06 -0.58 -7.94
N MET A 389 -30.35 -1.43 -7.20
CA MET A 389 -30.99 -2.47 -6.37
C MET A 389 -31.82 -1.77 -5.29
N LEU A 390 -33.10 -2.14 -5.15
CA LEU A 390 -34.03 -1.51 -4.22
C LEU A 390 -33.56 -1.70 -2.77
N ARG A 391 -33.35 -0.60 -2.03
CA ARG A 391 -33.15 -0.64 -0.57
C ARG A 391 -34.42 -1.16 0.08
N ALA A 392 -34.32 -2.16 0.95
CA ALA A 392 -35.48 -2.63 1.69
C ALA A 392 -35.99 -1.55 2.64
N GLN A 393 -37.32 -1.33 2.68
CA GLN A 393 -37.97 -0.82 3.88
C GLN A 393 -37.75 -1.87 4.98
N SER A 394 -37.34 -1.41 6.18
CA SER A 394 -36.87 -2.25 7.30
C SER A 394 -37.58 -3.59 7.39
N ILE A 395 -36.80 -4.67 7.35
CA ILE A 395 -37.32 -6.04 7.47
C ILE A 395 -37.84 -6.20 8.89
N CYS A 396 -39.15 -6.42 9.06
CA CYS A 396 -39.74 -6.69 10.37
C CYS A 396 -39.07 -7.95 10.97
N GLU A 397 -38.28 -7.72 12.02
CA GLU A 397 -37.49 -8.68 12.81
C GLU A 397 -36.29 -9.34 12.10
N LEU A 398 -35.15 -8.65 12.12
CA LEU A 398 -33.85 -9.23 11.77
C LEU A 398 -33.39 -10.24 12.83
N PRO A 399 -32.82 -11.39 12.42
CA PRO A 399 -32.27 -12.38 13.35
C PRO A 399 -31.13 -11.79 14.17
N TYR A 400 -30.96 -12.28 15.41
CA TYR A 400 -29.81 -11.89 16.23
C TYR A 400 -28.51 -12.35 15.58
N PRO A 401 -27.47 -11.50 15.52
CA PRO A 401 -26.16 -11.88 15.00
C PRO A 401 -25.59 -13.12 15.71
N ARG A 402 -25.14 -14.10 14.94
CA ARG A 402 -24.67 -15.38 15.46
C ARG A 402 -23.22 -15.25 15.94
N ARG A 403 -22.99 -15.43 17.24
CA ARG A 403 -21.62 -15.54 17.79
C ARG A 403 -20.97 -16.86 17.35
N LEU A 404 -19.79 -16.77 16.76
CA LEU A 404 -18.95 -17.94 16.46
C LEU A 404 -18.39 -18.53 17.77
N ARG A 405 -18.33 -19.86 17.85
CA ARG A 405 -17.95 -20.58 19.06
C ARG A 405 -16.69 -21.38 18.81
N TRP A 406 -15.88 -21.51 19.86
CA TRP A 406 -14.59 -22.16 19.78
C TRP A 406 -14.47 -23.20 20.89
N LYS A 407 -13.95 -24.37 20.54
CA LYS A 407 -13.56 -25.43 21.47
C LYS A 407 -12.06 -25.64 21.33
N LEU A 408 -11.33 -25.20 22.33
CA LEU A 408 -9.88 -25.19 22.30
C LEU A 408 -9.34 -26.39 23.09
N SER A 409 -8.50 -27.19 22.44
CA SER A 409 -7.75 -28.25 23.12
C SER A 409 -6.55 -27.65 23.86
N PRO A 410 -5.94 -28.37 24.82
CA PRO A 410 -4.70 -27.93 25.47
C PRO A 410 -3.57 -27.60 24.49
N GLU A 411 -3.49 -28.30 23.35
CA GLU A 411 -2.54 -28.01 22.27
C GLU A 411 -2.79 -26.64 21.63
N VAL A 412 -4.06 -26.28 21.38
CA VAL A 412 -4.40 -24.96 20.83
C VAL A 412 -4.11 -23.85 21.82
N PHE A 413 -4.28 -24.08 23.13
CA PHE A 413 -3.87 -23.13 24.17
C PHE A 413 -2.35 -22.90 24.18
N HIS A 414 -1.55 -23.93 23.90
CA HIS A 414 -0.11 -23.77 23.74
C HIS A 414 0.21 -22.86 22.55
N TYR A 415 -0.41 -23.09 21.39
CA TYR A 415 -0.25 -22.22 20.23
C TYR A 415 -0.70 -20.77 20.48
N LEU A 416 -1.79 -20.56 21.22
CA LEU A 416 -2.22 -19.21 21.62
C LEU A 416 -1.16 -18.49 22.45
N LYS A 417 -0.51 -19.21 23.38
CA LYS A 417 0.57 -18.67 24.19
C LYS A 417 1.80 -18.33 23.34
N THR A 418 2.21 -19.21 22.43
CA THR A 418 3.38 -18.94 21.57
C THR A 418 3.11 -17.80 20.60
N SER A 419 1.92 -17.74 19.99
CA SER A 419 1.54 -16.62 19.11
C SER A 419 1.49 -15.29 19.87
N ARG A 420 1.05 -15.30 21.13
CA ARG A 420 1.10 -14.13 22.03
C ARG A 420 2.52 -13.61 22.20
N GLU A 421 3.42 -14.48 22.66
CA GLU A 421 4.82 -14.11 22.94
C GLU A 421 5.54 -13.66 21.68
N SER A 422 5.27 -14.33 20.55
CA SER A 422 5.85 -13.98 19.25
C SER A 422 5.39 -12.61 18.76
N VAL A 423 4.08 -12.33 18.74
CA VAL A 423 3.58 -11.07 18.19
C VAL A 423 3.97 -9.88 19.06
N ASP A 424 3.96 -10.03 20.39
CA ASP A 424 4.37 -8.97 21.30
C ASP A 424 5.87 -8.65 21.13
N ARG A 425 6.70 -9.67 20.91
CA ARG A 425 8.13 -9.50 20.58
C ARG A 425 8.30 -8.77 19.24
N SER A 426 7.58 -9.19 18.20
CA SER A 426 7.66 -8.55 16.87
C SER A 426 7.23 -7.08 16.92
N ILE A 427 6.15 -6.77 17.64
CA ILE A 427 5.66 -5.39 17.81
C ILE A 427 6.67 -4.55 18.61
N ALA A 428 7.23 -5.10 19.69
CA ALA A 428 8.26 -4.40 20.46
C ALA A 428 9.51 -4.12 19.62
N ASN A 429 9.88 -5.05 18.74
CA ASN A 429 11.04 -4.95 17.86
C ASN A 429 10.81 -3.99 16.67
N MET A 430 9.57 -3.80 16.22
CA MET A 430 9.28 -2.88 15.13
C MET A 430 9.57 -1.43 15.57
N ASP A 431 10.33 -0.73 14.74
CA ASP A 431 10.45 0.73 14.78
C ASP A 431 9.67 1.32 13.60
N LEU A 432 8.91 2.38 13.84
CA LEU A 432 8.08 3.05 12.85
C LEU A 432 8.07 4.54 13.10
N HIS A 433 8.35 5.31 12.05
CA HIS A 433 8.39 6.75 12.09
C HIS A 433 7.59 7.33 10.92
N ILE A 434 6.69 8.28 11.21
CA ILE A 434 5.84 8.93 10.21
C ILE A 434 6.30 10.37 10.03
N MET A 435 6.70 10.72 8.81
CA MET A 435 7.15 12.08 8.48
C MET A 435 6.27 12.69 7.41
N ARG A 436 5.62 13.82 7.74
CA ARG A 436 5.06 14.74 6.74
C ARG A 436 6.11 15.81 6.41
N TYR A 437 6.75 15.66 5.26
CA TYR A 437 7.71 16.64 4.75
C TYR A 437 6.96 17.80 4.08
N THR A 438 6.79 18.91 4.81
CA THR A 438 5.94 20.05 4.42
C THR A 438 6.67 21.20 3.74
N ARG A 439 8.00 21.10 3.53
CA ARG A 439 8.77 22.14 2.82
C ARG A 439 8.46 22.15 1.31
N SER A 440 8.10 21.00 0.75
CA SER A 440 7.58 20.89 -0.62
C SER A 440 6.85 19.56 -0.83
N GLY A 441 5.98 19.50 -1.84
CA GLY A 441 5.41 18.25 -2.35
C GLY A 441 5.90 17.91 -3.76
N LYS A 442 5.11 17.11 -4.48
CA LYS A 442 5.36 16.72 -5.88
C LYS A 442 5.37 17.89 -6.86
N SER A 443 4.87 19.07 -6.47
CA SER A 443 4.91 20.27 -7.32
C SER A 443 6.33 20.76 -7.58
N PHE A 444 7.24 20.64 -6.61
CA PHE A 444 8.62 21.06 -6.75
C PHE A 444 9.40 20.26 -7.81
N PRO A 445 9.51 18.90 -7.73
CA PRO A 445 10.22 18.15 -8.76
C PRO A 445 9.59 18.34 -10.14
N LYS A 446 8.26 18.50 -10.23
CA LYS A 446 7.60 18.85 -11.50
C LYS A 446 8.05 20.21 -12.04
N SER A 447 8.20 21.23 -11.20
CA SER A 447 8.68 22.56 -11.64
C SER A 447 10.13 22.51 -12.12
N GLN A 448 10.90 21.51 -11.68
CA GLN A 448 12.26 21.23 -12.11
C GLN A 448 12.33 20.25 -13.30
N ASN A 449 11.18 19.92 -13.94
CA ASN A 449 11.05 18.94 -15.03
C ASN A 449 11.49 17.50 -14.67
N MET A 450 11.29 17.12 -13.41
CA MET A 450 11.65 15.80 -12.87
C MET A 450 10.40 14.99 -12.51
N SER A 451 10.52 13.66 -12.58
CA SER A 451 9.50 12.78 -12.00
C SER A 451 9.52 12.93 -10.47
N PRO A 452 8.38 13.20 -9.80
CA PRO A 452 8.33 13.22 -8.34
C PRO A 452 8.78 11.91 -7.71
N ASP A 453 8.43 10.81 -8.35
CA ASP A 453 8.78 9.46 -7.90
C ASP A 453 10.29 9.22 -8.00
N GLY A 454 10.89 9.53 -9.15
CA GLY A 454 12.34 9.45 -9.33
C GLY A 454 13.13 10.39 -8.41
N PHE A 455 12.57 11.56 -8.08
CA PHE A 455 13.14 12.46 -7.08
C PHE A 455 13.15 11.84 -5.68
N VAL A 456 12.03 11.22 -5.26
CA VAL A 456 11.94 10.55 -3.96
C VAL A 456 12.85 9.32 -3.89
N GLN A 457 12.87 8.49 -4.93
CA GLN A 457 13.72 7.30 -4.98
C GLN A 457 15.20 7.64 -4.83
N LEU A 458 15.67 8.67 -5.53
CA LEU A 458 17.05 9.15 -5.38
C LEU A 458 17.30 9.80 -4.02
N ALA A 459 16.31 10.47 -3.43
CA ALA A 459 16.43 10.95 -2.05
C ALA A 459 16.68 9.79 -1.08
N LEU A 460 15.94 8.67 -1.22
CA LEU A 460 16.13 7.48 -0.40
C LEU A 460 17.52 6.85 -0.60
N GLN A 461 18.05 6.82 -1.84
CA GLN A 461 19.43 6.36 -2.09
C GLN A 461 20.46 7.27 -1.41
N LEU A 462 20.29 8.59 -1.50
CA LEU A 462 21.17 9.56 -0.84
C LEU A 462 21.10 9.43 0.69
N THR A 463 19.91 9.22 1.25
CA THR A 463 19.70 8.97 2.68
C THR A 463 20.46 7.75 3.14
N TYR A 464 20.28 6.62 2.46
CA TYR A 464 20.95 5.38 2.84
C TYR A 464 22.47 5.55 2.75
N PHE A 465 22.98 6.14 1.66
CA PHE A 465 24.41 6.39 1.50
C PHE A 465 25.00 7.32 2.57
N LYS A 466 24.26 8.37 2.99
CA LYS A 466 24.72 9.27 4.05
C LYS A 466 24.94 8.56 5.38
N LEU A 467 24.04 7.63 5.73
CA LEU A 467 24.11 6.86 6.96
C LEU A 467 25.14 5.72 6.88
N HIS A 468 25.13 4.98 5.78
CA HIS A 468 25.80 3.68 5.68
C HIS A 468 27.03 3.66 4.77
N LYS A 469 27.32 4.76 4.07
CA LYS A 469 28.46 4.96 3.16
C LYS A 469 28.55 3.97 1.99
N ARG A 470 27.45 3.30 1.68
CA ARG A 470 27.28 2.36 0.57
C ARG A 470 25.84 2.39 0.07
N LEU A 471 25.61 1.88 -1.13
CA LEU A 471 24.25 1.52 -1.57
C LEU A 471 23.94 0.06 -1.18
N VAL A 472 22.66 -0.28 -1.29
CA VAL A 472 22.15 -1.63 -1.03
C VAL A 472 21.11 -2.01 -2.06
N SER A 473 20.84 -3.32 -2.18
CA SER A 473 19.74 -3.78 -3.01
C SER A 473 18.44 -3.10 -2.56
N THR A 474 17.85 -2.39 -3.51
CA THR A 474 16.63 -1.61 -3.31
C THR A 474 15.51 -2.18 -4.16
N TYR A 475 14.36 -2.39 -3.53
CA TYR A 475 13.11 -2.76 -4.19
C TYR A 475 12.20 -1.54 -4.32
N GLU A 476 11.65 -1.35 -5.51
CA GLU A 476 10.52 -0.46 -5.75
C GLU A 476 9.50 -1.18 -6.63
N SER A 477 8.24 -1.22 -6.18
CA SER A 477 7.17 -1.90 -6.90
C SER A 477 6.83 -1.21 -8.24
N ALA A 478 6.97 -1.91 -9.36
CA ALA A 478 6.50 -1.47 -10.67
C ALA A 478 5.30 -2.30 -11.14
N SER A 479 4.14 -1.67 -11.29
CA SER A 479 2.93 -2.33 -11.80
C SER A 479 3.10 -2.89 -13.21
N THR A 480 2.85 -4.18 -13.39
CA THR A 480 2.78 -4.86 -14.71
C THR A 480 1.34 -5.04 -15.19
N ARG A 481 0.37 -4.31 -14.59
CA ARG A 481 -1.07 -4.41 -14.93
C ARG A 481 -1.39 -4.09 -16.40
N ARG A 482 -0.44 -3.58 -17.20
CA ARG A 482 -0.60 -3.49 -18.66
C ARG A 482 -0.76 -4.85 -19.34
N PHE A 483 -0.42 -5.93 -18.64
CA PHE A 483 -0.50 -7.30 -19.10
C PHE A 483 -1.59 -8.09 -18.36
N GLN A 484 -2.06 -9.17 -18.98
CA GLN A 484 -3.02 -10.09 -18.35
C GLN A 484 -2.46 -10.62 -17.03
N LEU A 485 -3.28 -10.58 -15.97
CA LEU A 485 -2.90 -10.97 -14.61
C LEU A 485 -1.64 -10.27 -14.06
N GLY A 486 -1.26 -9.12 -14.61
CA GLY A 486 -0.10 -8.37 -14.18
C GLY A 486 -0.18 -7.98 -12.70
N ARG A 487 0.89 -8.28 -11.96
CA ARG A 487 1.13 -7.88 -10.57
C ARG A 487 2.17 -6.77 -10.56
N VAL A 488 3.39 -7.08 -10.13
CA VAL A 488 4.51 -6.15 -10.11
C VAL A 488 5.78 -6.82 -10.62
N ASP A 489 6.68 -6.00 -11.12
CA ASP A 489 8.10 -6.28 -11.31
C ASP A 489 8.88 -5.26 -10.45
N ASN A 490 10.21 -5.32 -10.44
CA ASN A 490 11.03 -4.47 -9.57
C ASN A 490 11.72 -3.33 -10.33
N ILE A 491 11.73 -2.14 -9.74
CA ILE A 491 12.60 -1.02 -10.15
C ILE A 491 13.81 -0.99 -9.20
N ARG A 492 14.99 -1.22 -9.77
CA ARG A 492 16.26 -1.28 -9.04
C ARG A 492 16.86 0.12 -8.90
N ALA A 493 16.47 0.84 -7.84
CA ALA A 493 16.87 2.25 -7.67
C ALA A 493 18.37 2.45 -7.37
N ALA A 494 19.04 1.44 -6.80
CA ALA A 494 20.47 1.43 -6.55
C ALA A 494 21.29 1.17 -7.83
N SER A 495 21.24 2.12 -8.76
CA SER A 495 21.97 2.08 -10.03
C SER A 495 23.42 2.58 -9.89
N ILE A 496 24.27 2.27 -10.89
CA ILE A 496 25.62 2.83 -10.99
C ILE A 496 25.56 4.37 -11.03
N GLU A 497 24.60 4.93 -11.76
CA GLU A 497 24.41 6.38 -11.85
C GLU A 497 23.98 6.99 -10.51
N ALA A 498 23.08 6.32 -9.76
CA ALA A 498 22.73 6.73 -8.41
C ALA A 498 23.95 6.68 -7.49
N HIS A 499 24.75 5.61 -7.54
CA HIS A 499 25.98 5.47 -6.75
C HIS A 499 26.96 6.62 -6.99
N ASN A 500 27.28 6.91 -8.26
CA ASN A 500 28.18 7.99 -8.62
C ASN A 500 27.66 9.36 -8.15
N TRP A 501 26.35 9.57 -8.23
CA TRP A 501 25.72 10.81 -7.78
C TRP A 501 25.72 10.96 -6.25
N VAL A 502 25.37 9.92 -5.48
CA VAL A 502 25.36 10.01 -4.00
C VAL A 502 26.77 10.20 -3.44
N GLN A 503 27.78 9.61 -4.07
CA GLN A 503 29.20 9.85 -3.75
C GLN A 503 29.57 11.32 -3.96
N ALA A 504 29.18 11.91 -5.09
CA ALA A 504 29.42 13.33 -5.37
C ALA A 504 28.67 14.28 -4.43
N MET A 505 27.45 13.92 -4.02
CA MET A 505 26.67 14.68 -3.02
C MET A 505 27.31 14.65 -1.62
N CYS A 506 28.09 13.62 -1.31
CA CYS A 506 28.77 13.47 -0.02
C CYS A 506 30.26 13.86 -0.07
N SER A 507 30.74 14.41 -1.18
CA SER A 507 32.13 14.86 -1.35
C SER A 507 32.21 16.38 -1.35
N ASP A 508 33.12 16.95 -0.55
CA ASP A 508 33.36 18.39 -0.49
C ASP A 508 34.14 18.92 -1.71
N THR A 509 34.68 18.05 -2.57
CA THR A 509 35.53 18.43 -3.69
C THR A 509 34.81 18.53 -5.03
N VAL A 510 33.52 18.17 -5.08
CA VAL A 510 32.74 18.15 -6.33
C VAL A 510 31.86 19.39 -6.41
N GLU A 511 31.95 20.12 -7.51
CA GLU A 511 31.17 21.32 -7.76
C GLU A 511 29.68 21.03 -7.96
N ASP A 512 28.82 21.99 -7.62
CA ASP A 512 27.36 21.80 -7.70
C ASP A 512 26.86 21.53 -9.12
N TYR A 513 27.52 22.09 -10.14
CA TYR A 513 27.18 21.79 -11.53
C TYR A 513 27.41 20.31 -11.87
N ASP A 514 28.53 19.73 -11.41
CA ASP A 514 28.84 18.32 -11.63
C ASP A 514 27.91 17.40 -10.82
N ARG A 515 27.59 17.78 -9.58
CA ARG A 515 26.55 17.10 -8.77
C ARG A 515 25.21 17.08 -9.49
N MET A 516 24.81 18.19 -10.11
CA MET A 516 23.57 18.30 -10.87
C MET A 516 23.58 17.44 -12.15
N GLU A 517 24.69 17.42 -12.89
CA GLU A 517 24.81 16.57 -14.08
C GLU A 517 24.77 15.07 -13.73
N LEU A 518 25.40 14.66 -12.63
CA LEU A 518 25.27 13.30 -12.10
C LEU A 518 23.85 13.01 -11.64
N PHE A 519 23.16 13.97 -11.00
CA PHE A 519 21.77 13.83 -10.59
C PHE A 519 20.84 13.57 -11.79
N LYS A 520 21.00 14.33 -12.88
CA LYS A 520 20.24 14.14 -14.12
C LYS A 520 20.47 12.76 -14.73
N LYS A 521 21.72 12.26 -14.69
CA LYS A 521 22.05 10.89 -15.15
C LYS A 521 21.36 9.83 -14.29
N ALA A 522 21.39 9.99 -12.96
CA ALA A 522 20.69 9.10 -12.04
C ALA A 522 19.17 9.09 -12.26
N LEU A 523 18.54 10.26 -12.47
CA LEU A 523 17.11 10.38 -12.79
C LEU A 523 16.77 9.67 -14.12
N LYS A 524 17.65 9.78 -15.12
CA LYS A 524 17.48 9.09 -16.40
C LYS A 524 17.59 7.56 -16.23
N ALA A 525 18.54 7.09 -15.42
CA ALA A 525 18.70 5.68 -15.11
C ALA A 525 17.46 5.11 -14.38
N GLN A 526 17.00 5.80 -13.33
CA GLN A 526 15.76 5.44 -12.61
C GLN A 526 14.58 5.31 -13.57
N ARG A 527 14.36 6.33 -14.41
CA ARG A 527 13.29 6.34 -15.41
C ARG A 527 13.42 5.18 -16.40
N ASN A 528 14.63 4.80 -16.82
CA ASN A 528 14.83 3.69 -17.73
C ASN A 528 14.41 2.36 -17.08
N PHE A 529 14.79 2.11 -15.83
CA PHE A 529 14.32 0.93 -15.08
C PHE A 529 12.80 0.92 -14.95
N THR A 530 12.18 2.06 -14.57
CA THR A 530 10.72 2.20 -14.52
C THR A 530 10.07 1.82 -15.86
N LEU A 531 10.58 2.35 -16.97
CA LEU A 531 10.01 2.10 -18.30
C LEU A 531 10.20 0.64 -18.75
N GLN A 532 11.32 0.00 -18.40
CA GLN A 532 11.55 -1.41 -18.68
C GLN A 532 10.54 -2.28 -17.92
N ALA A 533 10.42 -2.10 -16.60
CA ALA A 533 9.47 -2.84 -15.78
C ALA A 533 8.02 -2.66 -16.27
N LEU A 534 7.59 -1.41 -16.56
CA LEU A 534 6.26 -1.11 -17.10
C LEU A 534 6.00 -1.74 -18.48
N LYS A 535 7.04 -2.05 -19.26
CA LYS A 535 6.95 -2.74 -20.54
C LYS A 535 7.07 -4.27 -20.42
N GLY A 536 7.13 -4.82 -19.21
CA GLY A 536 7.36 -6.25 -18.99
C GLY A 536 8.77 -6.68 -19.38
N GLN A 537 9.71 -5.72 -19.41
CA GLN A 537 11.12 -5.91 -19.76
C GLN A 537 12.03 -5.82 -18.52
N GLY A 538 11.46 -5.91 -17.31
CA GLY A 538 12.23 -5.97 -16.07
C GLY A 538 12.93 -7.32 -15.93
N MET A 539 13.97 -7.33 -15.10
CA MET A 539 14.88 -8.48 -15.00
C MET A 539 14.49 -9.45 -13.90
N ASP A 540 13.88 -8.98 -12.81
CA ASP A 540 13.64 -9.78 -11.60
C ASP A 540 12.66 -10.93 -11.87
N CYS A 541 11.48 -10.64 -12.44
CA CYS A 541 10.54 -11.68 -12.87
C CYS A 541 11.15 -12.65 -13.89
N HIS A 542 12.04 -12.16 -14.76
CA HIS A 542 12.68 -13.00 -15.77
C HIS A 542 13.71 -13.95 -15.16
N LEU A 543 14.58 -13.46 -14.28
CA LEU A 543 15.54 -14.28 -13.54
C LEU A 543 14.84 -15.32 -12.66
N LEU A 544 13.72 -14.94 -12.00
CA LEU A 544 12.85 -15.89 -11.30
C LEU A 544 12.34 -16.97 -12.27
N GLY A 545 11.81 -16.57 -13.42
CA GLY A 545 11.30 -17.51 -14.43
C GLY A 545 12.35 -18.49 -14.93
N LEU A 546 13.59 -18.04 -15.15
CA LEU A 546 14.70 -18.90 -15.57
C LEU A 546 15.11 -19.88 -14.45
N LYS A 547 15.21 -19.40 -13.21
CA LYS A 547 15.53 -20.22 -12.02
C LYS A 547 14.47 -21.30 -11.79
N GLU A 548 13.19 -20.93 -11.81
CA GLU A 548 12.09 -21.87 -11.61
C GLU A 548 11.93 -22.82 -12.80
N MET A 549 12.27 -22.39 -14.01
CA MET A 549 12.31 -23.28 -15.17
C MET A 549 13.39 -24.36 -14.99
N ALA A 550 14.57 -23.99 -14.48
CA ALA A 550 15.63 -24.96 -14.17
C ALA A 550 15.16 -26.00 -13.15
N ALA A 551 14.49 -25.56 -12.09
CA ALA A 551 13.89 -26.46 -11.09
C ALA A 551 12.79 -27.34 -11.71
N MET A 552 11.93 -26.79 -12.57
CA MET A 552 10.82 -27.50 -13.21
C MET A 552 11.27 -28.63 -14.14
N ILE A 553 12.40 -28.46 -14.83
CA ILE A 553 12.96 -29.48 -15.73
C ILE A 553 13.97 -30.41 -15.03
N ASP A 554 14.10 -30.30 -13.71
CA ASP A 554 14.97 -31.13 -12.86
C ASP A 554 16.45 -31.10 -13.30
N MET A 555 16.93 -29.95 -13.76
CA MET A 555 18.36 -29.76 -14.05
C MET A 555 19.11 -29.28 -12.81
N PRO A 556 20.43 -29.52 -12.71
CA PRO A 556 21.26 -28.85 -11.70
C PRO A 556 21.09 -27.34 -11.78
N MET A 557 20.89 -26.69 -10.63
CA MET A 557 20.68 -25.24 -10.57
C MET A 557 21.91 -24.52 -11.15
N PRO A 558 21.75 -23.68 -12.19
CA PRO A 558 22.86 -22.94 -12.77
C PRO A 558 23.59 -22.05 -11.75
N ASP A 559 24.92 -21.98 -11.88
CA ASP A 559 25.80 -21.31 -10.91
C ASP A 559 25.41 -19.86 -10.62
N ILE A 560 24.88 -19.14 -11.63
CA ILE A 560 24.37 -17.75 -11.48
C ILE A 560 23.32 -17.63 -10.37
N PHE A 561 22.46 -18.64 -10.17
CA PHE A 561 21.38 -18.61 -9.17
C PHE A 561 21.81 -19.11 -7.79
N THR A 562 23.01 -19.69 -7.69
CA THR A 562 23.65 -20.08 -6.43
C THR A 562 24.77 -19.12 -6.01
N ASP A 563 24.99 -18.07 -6.81
CA ASP A 563 26.01 -17.07 -6.57
C ASP A 563 25.62 -16.13 -5.42
N GLU A 564 26.56 -15.79 -4.55
CA GLU A 564 26.28 -14.93 -3.40
C GLU A 564 25.76 -13.53 -3.80
N PRO A 565 26.29 -12.88 -4.85
CA PRO A 565 25.70 -11.66 -5.41
C PRO A 565 24.26 -11.81 -5.91
N PHE A 566 23.83 -12.99 -6.37
CA PHE A 566 22.42 -13.23 -6.73
C PHE A 566 21.54 -13.16 -5.48
N ASP A 567 21.92 -13.85 -4.41
CA ASP A 567 21.22 -13.76 -3.12
C ASP A 567 21.23 -12.33 -2.55
N LEU A 568 22.36 -11.64 -2.62
CA LEU A 568 22.49 -10.24 -2.19
C LEU A 568 21.51 -9.33 -2.93
N THR A 569 21.40 -9.49 -4.26
CA THR A 569 20.46 -8.68 -5.04
C THR A 569 19.00 -8.98 -4.67
N ASN A 570 18.65 -10.16 -4.16
CA ASN A 570 17.28 -10.47 -3.75
C ASN A 570 17.01 -10.21 -2.26
N LYS A 571 18.02 -9.76 -1.49
CA LYS A 571 17.86 -9.24 -0.13
C LYS A 571 17.64 -7.74 -0.15
N PHE A 572 16.37 -7.33 -0.25
CA PHE A 572 15.98 -5.92 -0.37
C PHE A 572 16.08 -5.18 0.97
N VAL A 573 17.30 -4.74 1.31
CA VAL A 573 17.59 -3.94 2.51
C VAL A 573 16.83 -2.61 2.49
N LEU A 574 16.50 -2.07 1.32
CA LEU A 574 15.59 -0.92 1.22
C LEU A 574 14.39 -1.34 0.37
N SER A 575 13.24 -1.55 1.01
CA SER A 575 11.98 -1.90 0.33
C SER A 575 11.04 -0.71 0.31
N THR A 576 10.63 -0.30 -0.89
CA THR A 576 9.94 0.98 -1.10
C THR A 576 8.72 0.84 -2.01
N SER A 577 7.75 1.73 -1.83
CA SER A 577 6.59 1.80 -2.71
C SER A 577 5.93 3.16 -2.65
N GLN A 578 5.57 3.70 -3.81
CA GLN A 578 4.69 4.84 -3.91
C GLN A 578 3.22 4.40 -3.78
N VAL A 579 2.49 4.97 -2.80
CA VAL A 579 1.06 4.74 -2.62
C VAL A 579 0.33 6.09 -2.66
N PRO A 580 0.06 6.62 -3.87
CA PRO A 580 -0.50 7.94 -4.02
C PRO A 580 -2.00 7.93 -3.70
N THR A 581 -2.44 8.80 -2.79
CA THR A 581 -3.87 9.05 -2.52
C THR A 581 -4.20 10.52 -2.80
N THR A 582 -5.47 10.80 -3.09
CA THR A 582 -6.02 12.17 -3.16
C THR A 582 -6.60 12.64 -1.83
N MET A 583 -6.87 11.70 -0.92
CA MET A 583 -7.42 11.93 0.42
C MET A 583 -6.32 11.83 1.47
N ASP A 584 -6.52 12.40 2.67
CA ASP A 584 -5.58 12.31 3.79
C ASP A 584 -5.62 10.90 4.44
N ALA A 585 -5.13 9.93 3.67
CA ALA A 585 -5.00 8.53 4.04
C ALA A 585 -3.60 8.06 3.62
N PHE A 586 -3.01 7.14 4.38
CA PHE A 586 -1.65 6.68 4.11
C PHE A 586 -1.45 5.23 4.50
N MET A 587 -0.45 4.59 3.88
CA MET A 587 -0.14 3.17 4.06
C MET A 587 1.23 2.99 4.70
N CYS A 588 1.38 1.99 5.55
CA CYS A 588 2.65 1.58 6.14
C CYS A 588 2.81 0.05 6.13
N TYR A 589 4.06 -0.41 6.21
CA TYR A 589 4.46 -1.82 6.31
C TYR A 589 5.85 -1.93 6.97
N GLY A 590 6.20 -3.12 7.47
CA GLY A 590 7.51 -3.41 8.02
C GLY A 590 8.59 -3.68 6.94
N PRO A 591 9.87 -3.75 7.31
CA PRO A 591 10.94 -4.19 6.40
C PRO A 591 10.75 -5.64 5.92
N VAL A 592 11.37 -5.99 4.79
CA VAL A 592 11.33 -7.35 4.21
C VAL A 592 12.55 -8.21 4.57
N VAL A 593 13.58 -7.61 5.18
CA VAL A 593 14.76 -8.29 5.73
C VAL A 593 15.11 -7.68 7.08
N ASN A 594 15.77 -8.45 7.96
CA ASN A 594 16.01 -8.05 9.35
C ASN A 594 16.84 -6.76 9.48
N ASN A 595 17.81 -6.56 8.59
CA ASN A 595 18.68 -5.38 8.57
C ASN A 595 18.20 -4.28 7.62
N GLY A 596 16.92 -4.30 7.26
CA GLY A 596 16.35 -3.45 6.24
C GLY A 596 15.46 -2.33 6.75
N TYR A 597 14.97 -1.54 5.79
CA TYR A 597 13.98 -0.50 5.96
C TYR A 597 12.77 -0.74 5.08
N GLY A 598 11.58 -0.48 5.60
CA GLY A 598 10.38 -0.25 4.81
C GLY A 598 10.17 1.25 4.61
N ALA A 599 9.95 1.69 3.37
CA ALA A 599 9.72 3.11 3.05
C ALA A 599 8.53 3.28 2.10
N CYS A 600 7.34 3.42 2.68
CA CYS A 600 6.15 3.79 1.93
C CYS A 600 6.05 5.32 1.83
N TYR A 601 5.68 5.85 0.67
CA TYR A 601 5.53 7.30 0.51
C TYR A 601 4.33 7.70 -0.33
N ASN A 602 3.74 8.84 0.03
CA ASN A 602 2.57 9.43 -0.62
C ASN A 602 2.83 10.91 -0.95
N PRO A 603 3.18 11.22 -2.23
CA PRO A 603 3.42 12.60 -2.65
C PRO A 603 2.12 13.38 -2.90
N HIS A 604 1.87 14.39 -2.06
CA HIS A 604 0.86 15.43 -2.27
C HIS A 604 1.48 16.64 -2.97
N ASP A 605 0.68 17.65 -3.32
CA ASP A 605 1.16 18.80 -4.10
C ASP A 605 2.15 19.67 -3.33
N ASP A 606 1.91 19.84 -2.02
CA ASP A 606 2.62 20.73 -1.10
C ASP A 606 3.40 20.00 0.01
N TYR A 607 3.17 18.70 0.21
CA TYR A 607 3.95 17.85 1.11
C TYR A 607 4.19 16.45 0.56
N ILE A 608 5.11 15.72 1.18
CA ILE A 608 5.30 14.28 0.95
C ILE A 608 5.20 13.57 2.30
N LEU A 609 4.31 12.58 2.39
CA LEU A 609 4.22 11.73 3.58
C LEU A 609 5.10 10.50 3.39
N PHE A 610 5.89 10.17 4.41
CA PHE A 610 6.74 8.98 4.49
C PHE A 610 6.36 8.15 5.72
N CYS A 611 6.23 6.84 5.53
CA CYS A 611 6.17 5.86 6.60
C CYS A 611 7.45 5.02 6.52
N LEU A 612 8.31 5.18 7.53
CA LEU A 612 9.65 4.59 7.58
C LEU A 612 9.71 3.58 8.72
N SER A 613 10.01 2.33 8.41
CA SER A 613 10.09 1.25 9.40
C SER A 613 11.44 0.55 9.37
N SER A 614 11.83 -0.02 10.50
CA SER A 614 13.04 -0.85 10.71
C SER A 614 12.82 -1.81 11.87
N PHE A 615 13.82 -2.62 12.20
CA PHE A 615 13.80 -3.50 13.37
C PHE A 615 14.89 -3.09 14.37
N LYS A 616 14.50 -2.90 15.64
CA LYS A 616 15.37 -2.35 16.71
C LYS A 616 16.49 -3.29 17.13
N ASP A 617 16.30 -4.59 16.97
CA ASP A 617 17.32 -5.61 17.26
C ASP A 617 18.45 -5.66 16.22
N CYS A 618 18.30 -4.95 15.10
CA CYS A 618 19.36 -4.77 14.13
C CYS A 618 20.10 -3.43 14.35
N GLY A 619 21.35 -3.51 14.84
CA GLY A 619 22.20 -2.34 15.05
C GLY A 619 22.56 -1.55 13.78
N ASP A 620 22.31 -2.11 12.60
CA ASP A 620 22.53 -1.46 11.30
C ASP A 620 21.33 -0.61 10.82
N SER A 621 20.20 -0.61 11.53
CA SER A 621 18.98 0.10 11.12
C SER A 621 18.32 0.89 12.26
N ASP A 622 17.82 2.08 11.94
CA ASP A 622 17.16 3.01 12.87
C ASP A 622 16.23 3.94 12.06
N SER A 623 14.92 3.89 12.30
CA SER A 623 13.95 4.64 11.50
C SER A 623 13.93 6.14 11.84
N GLU A 624 14.27 6.52 13.07
CA GLU A 624 14.38 7.93 13.47
C GLU A 624 15.57 8.58 12.74
N MET A 625 16.74 7.94 12.80
CA MET A 625 17.95 8.41 12.11
C MET A 625 17.76 8.42 10.60
N PHE A 626 17.09 7.41 10.04
CA PHE A 626 16.71 7.41 8.62
C PHE A 626 15.78 8.58 8.27
N THR A 627 14.81 8.89 9.13
CA THR A 627 13.91 10.04 8.93
C THR A 627 14.68 11.37 8.91
N ILE A 628 15.58 11.57 9.87
CA ILE A 628 16.39 12.79 9.97
C ILE A 628 17.26 12.94 8.72
N ALA A 629 17.96 11.88 8.33
CA ALA A 629 18.80 11.88 7.13
C ALA A 629 17.99 12.06 5.83
N LEU A 630 16.75 11.54 5.76
CA LEU A 630 15.84 11.74 4.62
C LEU A 630 15.39 13.18 4.49
N ARG A 631 15.02 13.84 5.60
CA ARG A 631 14.70 15.26 5.58
C ARG A 631 15.88 16.08 5.03
N GLN A 632 17.09 15.81 5.51
CA GLN A 632 18.29 16.49 5.02
C GLN A 632 18.58 16.18 3.55
N ALA A 633 18.42 14.92 3.10
CA ALA A 633 18.61 14.55 1.70
C ALA A 633 17.65 15.30 0.77
N LEU A 634 16.35 15.37 1.12
CA LEU A 634 15.35 16.13 0.37
C LEU A 634 15.71 17.62 0.30
N ASP A 635 16.14 18.21 1.42
CA ASP A 635 16.56 19.60 1.51
C ASP A 635 17.79 19.90 0.64
N ASP A 636 18.81 19.04 0.70
CA ASP A 636 20.03 19.20 -0.10
C ASP A 636 19.75 19.08 -1.61
N MET A 637 18.88 18.14 -2.00
CA MET A 637 18.46 17.99 -3.40
C MET A 637 17.70 19.21 -3.90
N GLN A 638 16.84 19.81 -3.07
CA GLN A 638 16.15 21.06 -3.42
C GLN A 638 17.13 22.22 -3.55
N HIS A 639 18.04 22.38 -2.59
CA HIS A 639 19.06 23.43 -2.64
C HIS A 639 19.93 23.32 -3.88
N LEU A 640 20.36 22.10 -4.25
CA LEU A 640 21.11 21.85 -5.48
C LEU A 640 20.32 22.31 -6.72
N CYS A 641 19.03 21.94 -6.82
CA CYS A 641 18.16 22.36 -7.91
C CYS A 641 18.01 23.87 -8.00
N LEU A 642 17.72 24.54 -6.88
CA LEU A 642 17.52 25.98 -6.86
C LEU A 642 18.81 26.73 -7.21
N LYS A 643 19.96 26.30 -6.68
CA LYS A 643 21.25 26.95 -6.92
C LYS A 643 21.70 26.86 -8.38
N VAL A 644 21.51 25.71 -9.02
CA VAL A 644 21.98 25.47 -10.40
C VAL A 644 20.97 25.92 -11.45
N ASN A 645 19.66 25.68 -11.26
CA ASN A 645 18.64 26.00 -12.26
C ASN A 645 18.07 27.43 -12.12
N HIS A 646 18.21 28.05 -10.95
CA HIS A 646 17.76 29.41 -10.68
C HIS A 646 18.86 30.21 -9.97
N PRO A 647 20.01 30.47 -10.63
CA PRO A 647 21.08 31.23 -10.02
C PRO A 647 20.54 32.59 -9.54
N PRO A 648 20.91 33.05 -8.33
CA PRO A 648 20.47 34.34 -7.83
C PRO A 648 20.82 35.42 -8.86
N SER A 649 19.88 36.32 -9.16
CA SER A 649 20.16 37.47 -10.02
C SER A 649 21.40 38.20 -9.48
N PRO A 650 22.34 38.62 -10.35
CA PRO A 650 23.50 39.36 -9.88
C PRO A 650 23.00 40.58 -9.11
N VAL A 651 23.35 40.65 -7.82
CA VAL A 651 23.20 41.85 -7.02
C VAL A 651 23.91 42.95 -7.80
N MET A 652 23.18 43.97 -8.26
CA MET A 652 23.83 45.16 -8.81
C MET A 652 24.74 45.71 -7.72
N ASP A 653 26.05 45.56 -7.94
CA ASP A 653 27.05 46.25 -7.14
C ASP A 653 26.90 47.76 -7.39
N LEU A 654 26.16 48.44 -6.51
CA LEU A 654 25.91 49.88 -6.54
C LEU A 654 27.18 50.72 -6.33
N ARG A 655 28.39 50.14 -6.44
CA ARG A 655 29.67 50.83 -6.29
C ARG A 655 30.44 51.05 -7.60
N LYS A 656 29.83 50.79 -8.76
CA LYS A 656 30.41 51.19 -10.06
C LYS A 656 29.40 51.98 -10.90
N VAL A 657 29.14 53.22 -10.47
CA VAL A 657 28.68 54.28 -11.38
C VAL A 657 29.79 55.33 -11.39
N GLU A 658 30.75 55.15 -12.30
CA GLU A 658 31.66 56.22 -12.68
C GLU A 658 30.86 57.27 -13.45
N ILE A 659 30.95 58.50 -12.96
CA ILE A 659 30.39 59.70 -13.55
C ILE A 659 31.21 59.99 -14.82
N ASN A 660 30.58 59.83 -15.98
CA ASN A 660 30.93 60.62 -17.15
C ASN A 660 29.64 61.18 -17.72
N GLY A 661 29.48 62.49 -17.55
CA GLY A 661 28.42 63.24 -18.18
C GLY A 661 28.66 63.32 -19.68
N ASP A 662 27.57 63.24 -20.44
CA ASP A 662 27.37 64.20 -21.50
C ASP A 662 25.90 64.36 -21.82
N SER A 663 25.51 65.62 -21.88
CA SER A 663 24.19 66.15 -22.17
C SER A 663 23.76 65.87 -23.62
N LYS A 664 22.49 65.51 -23.82
CA LYS A 664 21.63 66.08 -24.88
C LYS A 664 20.16 65.71 -24.69
N MET A 665 19.33 66.74 -24.60
CA MET A 665 17.87 66.69 -24.73
C MET A 665 17.46 66.24 -26.13
N ALA A 666 16.35 65.50 -26.24
CA ALA A 666 15.31 65.75 -27.25
C ALA A 666 14.02 64.99 -26.90
N ASN A 667 12.91 65.70 -27.07
CA ASN A 667 11.51 65.33 -26.85
C ASN A 667 11.00 64.19 -27.74
N GLY A 668 9.92 63.54 -27.31
CA GLY A 668 9.07 62.72 -28.18
C GLY A 668 7.96 61.99 -27.43
N LEU A 669 6.83 62.68 -27.24
CA LEU A 669 5.53 62.12 -26.85
C LEU A 669 5.02 61.17 -27.95
N ASP A 670 4.47 60.00 -27.58
CA ASP A 670 3.08 59.66 -27.91
C ASP A 670 2.65 58.34 -27.26
N GLY A 671 1.43 58.37 -26.72
CA GLY A 671 0.83 57.30 -25.94
C GLY A 671 0.12 56.25 -26.79
N HIS A 672 -0.05 55.06 -26.20
CA HIS A 672 -1.26 54.28 -26.39
C HIS A 672 -1.52 53.46 -25.12
N GLN A 673 -2.70 53.71 -24.55
CA GLN A 673 -3.24 53.19 -23.33
C GLN A 673 -4.13 51.98 -23.68
N LEU A 674 -3.90 50.82 -23.06
CA LEU A 674 -4.87 49.73 -22.97
C LEU A 674 -4.96 49.31 -21.50
N GLY A 675 -6.14 49.52 -20.93
CA GLY A 675 -6.42 49.39 -19.49
C GLY A 675 -6.70 47.97 -19.04
N LEU A 676 -6.30 47.69 -17.81
CA LEU A 676 -6.79 46.60 -16.95
C LEU A 676 -7.37 47.23 -15.67
N PRO A 677 -8.53 46.78 -15.16
CA PRO A 677 -9.12 47.35 -13.97
C PRO A 677 -8.53 46.75 -12.68
N MET A 678 -8.20 47.64 -11.75
CA MET A 678 -7.87 47.36 -10.35
C MET A 678 -9.11 46.95 -9.54
N PHE A 679 -8.93 46.06 -8.57
CA PHE A 679 -9.79 45.95 -7.39
C PHE A 679 -8.97 46.17 -6.10
N PRO A 680 -9.59 46.72 -5.03
CA PRO A 680 -8.89 47.50 -4.02
C PRO A 680 -8.44 46.70 -2.80
N CYS A 681 -7.31 47.13 -2.24
CA CYS A 681 -6.79 46.74 -0.93
C CYS A 681 -7.45 47.61 0.16
N GLY A 682 -8.17 46.99 1.09
CA GLY A 682 -8.71 47.63 2.29
C GLY A 682 -7.87 47.28 3.51
N MET A 683 -7.24 48.29 4.12
CA MET A 683 -6.62 48.20 5.44
C MET A 683 -7.67 48.15 6.55
N ALA A 684 -7.40 47.40 7.62
CA ALA A 684 -7.69 47.84 8.98
C ALA A 684 -6.77 47.16 10.02
N ARG A 685 -6.11 48.03 10.79
CA ARG A 685 -5.50 47.93 12.13
C ARG A 685 -6.32 47.05 13.11
N GLU A 686 -5.87 46.54 14.25
CA GLU A 686 -4.84 46.93 15.23
C GLU A 686 -4.78 45.85 16.33
N ASN A 687 -3.70 45.86 17.11
CA ASN A 687 -3.59 45.53 18.55
C ASN A 687 -2.73 44.35 18.98
N ASN A 688 -1.61 44.77 19.57
CA ASN A 688 -0.61 44.04 20.31
C ASN A 688 -0.61 44.66 21.73
N PRO A 689 -0.61 43.90 22.83
CA PRO A 689 -0.21 44.44 24.12
C PRO A 689 1.17 43.90 24.51
N THR A 690 2.13 44.81 24.62
CA THR A 690 3.27 44.71 25.55
C THR A 690 2.70 44.80 26.99
N ARG A 691 3.28 44.21 28.05
CA ARG A 691 4.53 44.62 28.70
C ARG A 691 4.60 43.88 30.06
N LYS A 692 5.78 43.41 30.48
CA LYS A 692 6.50 43.84 31.71
C LYS A 692 7.59 42.85 32.13
N GLN A 693 8.82 43.36 32.14
CA GLN A 693 9.93 42.89 32.97
C GLN A 693 9.60 43.07 34.46
N ASN A 694 10.09 42.16 35.30
CA ASN A 694 10.80 42.50 36.54
C ASN A 694 11.76 41.36 36.92
N SER A 695 12.85 41.80 37.52
CA SER A 695 14.10 41.09 37.84
C SER A 695 14.21 40.71 39.31
N ARG A 696 15.21 39.86 39.63
CA ARG A 696 15.93 39.72 40.93
C ARG A 696 15.18 38.98 42.06
N ASP A 697 15.77 38.15 42.93
CA ASP A 697 17.16 37.79 43.31
C ASP A 697 17.17 36.38 43.95
N ASP A 698 18.36 35.75 43.96
CA ASP A 698 19.03 34.92 44.98
C ASP A 698 18.24 33.92 45.86
N ASP A 699 18.65 32.63 45.90
CA ASP A 699 19.60 32.12 46.91
C ASP A 699 19.80 30.59 46.80
N ASP A 700 21.04 30.22 46.51
CA ASP A 700 21.93 29.33 47.28
C ASP A 700 21.58 27.90 47.74
N THR A 701 22.66 27.11 47.75
CA THR A 701 22.93 25.82 48.43
C THR A 701 22.44 24.49 47.84
N ALA A 702 23.09 23.35 48.08
CA ALA A 702 24.49 22.92 48.00
C ALA A 702 24.48 21.38 48.19
N ARG A 703 25.60 20.71 47.82
CA ARG A 703 26.06 19.37 48.29
C ARG A 703 25.38 18.12 47.68
N GLY A 704 26.04 17.55 46.67
CA GLY A 704 27.05 16.49 46.88
C GLY A 704 26.58 15.02 47.02
N PRO A 705 27.48 14.05 46.72
CA PRO A 705 27.13 12.74 46.12
C PRO A 705 27.47 11.52 46.99
N ILE A 706 26.83 10.37 46.78
CA ILE A 706 27.23 9.02 47.28
C ILE A 706 26.62 7.99 46.29
N ALA A 707 27.37 7.35 45.39
CA ALA A 707 28.29 6.20 45.51
C ALA A 707 27.60 4.81 45.45
N ASP A 708 28.13 4.01 44.52
CA ASP A 708 28.34 2.55 44.48
C ASP A 708 27.18 1.54 44.66
N GLY A 709 27.18 0.55 43.76
CA GLY A 709 26.46 -0.71 43.96
C GLY A 709 26.40 -1.60 42.72
N ALA A 710 27.49 -2.29 42.41
CA ALA A 710 27.53 -3.42 41.49
C ALA A 710 26.87 -4.68 42.08
N MET A 711 26.33 -5.55 41.20
CA MET A 711 26.01 -7.00 41.30
C MET A 711 24.65 -7.26 40.62
N ALA A 712 24.33 -8.37 39.98
CA ALA A 712 25.02 -9.52 39.40
C ALA A 712 23.91 -10.33 38.69
N GLN A 713 24.26 -10.97 37.58
CA GLN A 713 23.67 -12.18 36.96
C GLN A 713 22.32 -12.72 37.49
N THR A 714 21.33 -12.82 36.61
CA THR A 714 20.79 -14.11 36.12
C THR A 714 20.00 -13.91 34.84
#